data_AF-G8LXM6-F1
#
_entry.id   AF-G8LXM6-F1
#
_cell.length_a   1.000
_cell.length_b   1.000
_cell.length_c   1.000
_cell.angle_alpha   90.00
_cell.angle_beta   90.00
_cell.angle_gamma   90.00
#
_symmetry.space_group_name_H-M   'P 1'
#
loop_
_entity.id
_entity.type
_entity.pdbx_description
1 polymer ?
#
loop_
_entity_poly.entity_id
_entity_poly.type
_entity_poly.pdbx_seq_one_letter_code
_entity_poly.pdbx_strand_id
1 'polypeptide(L)'
;MNKGISIFFVVVLLLLAIIPTEAVIVSAQNQVLFINEVMASNSQTIRDGDIDDKKEGSNGGAYSDWIEIYNSGDQPVNLTGYTLSDSEATWTFPNCVIQARGYLIVWASDKDKVAKNGQLHTNFKLSASGEEVILKDPNGNVVDYVKFESLSDDQSYGRKTDGSSQFVIFTKSTPGYSNAMGSIQVKEPVFSKVGGFYTDAFDLEITSDDSEVEIYYTTDGSDPVPGNSGTKQYTGKIRIASRAGEANVLSMFRDVSTDFANPWRAPNGEVFKCTTLKAVAVRRDGSRSKVVTHSYFVDPGIKTRYTLPVISVVTDYNNLFDPQIGIYHASNAEKSGEEWERPAHIEFFEPGGKLGFSQNIGLRIHGGYTRKFPQKSFRIYADGKYGDLGEFKYEIFPGLTKRVNDKKMKNFERLILRQAGNDWSSAYMRDEVLQSLLSHIKTLDTQAARPAILFLNGEYWGIYYVRERYDKEYLKEHYNLDDKKVAILEPTQTISVEYGTQEDADAYTNEVINYLKSNSITQTSTYEYIKTKIDIDNYIVYNIAEIFFGNTDWPGNNVTIWRYKTDDGQYHPEAPYGQDGRWRWMLKDVDFGFGLYNKPVNHDTLSYAAGDRVEGTGNPEWSTFLFRTLLQNTEFRNQFINTFADHLNTTFVPERVIEVINNFESILSPEMTEHANRWTNIKMTASNPGNPGGGNPGWGNPIGGNPGWGDPTGGNPGWGNPIGENPGWGNPIGGIPTWGGETTWSQNVQVLKDYARNRPSYMIQFIRNKFSSNGVTGTANITLNTDPSKGYIKINTIDIKSSTPGVKDPSRWTGLYFTGIPVTITAVPQEGYVFDHWEGIAGYSDTVTFTHTGDINITAVFRKDTGATPTPVVTPTNTGLPGKGIIGDANWDGDFNSIDIGLVKMYLLGMINENGINVKACDVNADGEVNSIDFAFMKQKMLGMIDKFPAE
;
A
#
# COMPACT_ATOMS: atom_id res chain seq x y z
N MET A 1 56.71 22.26 4.63
CA MET A 1 56.55 21.01 5.39
C MET A 1 55.53 20.17 4.64
N ASN A 2 55.98 19.41 3.66
CA ASN A 2 56.50 18.03 3.74
C ASN A 2 55.39 16.95 3.76
N LYS A 3 55.19 16.40 2.55
CA LYS A 3 54.98 14.98 2.21
C LYS A 3 53.71 14.28 2.69
N GLY A 4 52.90 13.87 1.71
CA GLY A 4 51.82 12.89 1.87
C GLY A 4 51.16 12.51 0.54
N ILE A 5 51.95 12.29 -0.52
CA ILE A 5 51.51 11.65 -1.77
C ILE A 5 51.57 10.12 -1.55
N SER A 6 50.53 9.42 -1.99
CA SER A 6 50.49 7.98 -2.30
C SER A 6 50.93 7.00 -1.21
N ILE A 7 49.97 6.38 -0.52
CA ILE A 7 49.93 4.93 -0.18
C ILE A 7 48.47 4.63 0.19
N PHE A 8 47.64 4.30 -0.81
CA PHE A 8 46.44 3.46 -0.58
C PHE A 8 46.29 2.42 -1.71
N PHE A 9 47.42 2.09 -2.34
CA PHE A 9 47.55 1.08 -3.41
C PHE A 9 48.56 -0.03 -3.06
N VAL A 10 48.99 -0.15 -1.79
CA VAL A 10 50.04 -1.12 -1.39
C VAL A 10 49.67 -1.98 -0.17
N VAL A 11 48.50 -1.80 0.46
CA VAL A 11 48.13 -2.55 1.68
C VAL A 11 47.28 -3.81 1.42
N VAL A 12 46.93 -4.13 0.17
CA VAL A 12 46.25 -5.40 -0.19
C VAL A 12 47.24 -6.48 -0.69
N LEU A 13 48.53 -6.16 -0.80
CA LEU A 13 49.53 -7.06 -1.41
C LEU A 13 50.44 -7.82 -0.42
N LEU A 14 50.14 -7.81 0.89
CA LEU A 14 51.03 -8.42 1.90
C LEU A 14 50.32 -9.15 3.07
N LEU A 15 49.15 -9.73 2.81
CA LEU A 15 48.45 -10.64 3.74
C LEU A 15 47.94 -11.92 3.06
N LEU A 16 48.58 -12.32 1.96
CA LEU A 16 48.40 -13.64 1.33
C LEU A 16 49.71 -14.42 1.46
N ALA A 17 50.01 -14.87 2.67
CA ALA A 17 51.07 -15.84 2.90
C ALA A 17 50.57 -16.90 3.88
N ILE A 18 50.57 -18.13 3.38
CA ILE A 18 50.32 -19.41 4.06
C ILE A 18 48.84 -19.78 4.20
N ILE A 19 48.21 -20.04 3.05
CA ILE A 19 47.27 -21.16 2.94
C ILE A 19 48.09 -22.30 2.31
N PRO A 20 48.12 -23.52 2.88
CA PRO A 20 48.75 -24.64 2.21
C PRO A 20 47.94 -24.94 0.95
N THR A 21 48.44 -24.49 -0.20
CA THR A 21 48.02 -25.06 -1.48
C THR A 21 48.58 -26.47 -1.53
N GLU A 22 47.78 -27.46 -1.14
CA GLU A 22 47.89 -28.77 -1.75
C GLU A 22 47.57 -28.58 -3.23
N ALA A 23 48.60 -28.33 -4.02
CA ALA A 23 48.51 -28.51 -5.45
C ALA A 23 48.22 -30.00 -5.65
N VAL A 24 46.95 -30.33 -5.90
CA VAL A 24 46.59 -31.61 -6.52
C VAL A 24 47.29 -31.59 -7.87
N ILE A 25 48.45 -32.25 -7.94
CA ILE A 25 49.10 -32.56 -9.21
C ILE A 25 48.20 -33.61 -9.86
N VAL A 26 47.21 -33.16 -10.63
CA VAL A 26 46.55 -34.01 -11.61
C VAL A 26 47.62 -34.36 -12.63
N SER A 27 48.14 -35.57 -12.55
CA SER A 27 48.97 -36.10 -13.63
C SER A 27 48.10 -36.09 -14.88
N ALA A 28 48.58 -35.47 -15.97
CA ALA A 28 47.97 -35.56 -17.28
C ALA A 28 48.14 -37.00 -17.81
N GLN A 29 47.42 -37.95 -17.22
CA GLN A 29 46.91 -39.10 -17.95
C GLN A 29 45.75 -38.60 -18.82
N ASN A 30 45.50 -39.27 -19.94
CA ASN A 30 44.32 -39.04 -20.79
C ASN A 30 43.04 -39.09 -19.93
N GLN A 31 42.59 -37.95 -19.40
CA GLN A 31 41.28 -37.82 -18.77
C GLN A 31 40.25 -38.06 -19.87
N VAL A 32 39.52 -39.16 -19.75
CA VAL A 32 38.49 -39.55 -20.72
C VAL A 32 37.08 -39.37 -20.18
N LEU A 33 36.92 -39.16 -18.87
CA LEU A 33 35.63 -38.90 -18.23
C LEU A 33 35.53 -37.44 -17.83
N PHE A 34 34.39 -36.85 -18.16
CA PHE A 34 34.08 -35.46 -17.86
C PHE A 34 32.69 -35.37 -17.26
N ILE A 35 32.51 -34.59 -16.20
CA ILE A 35 31.21 -34.03 -15.86
C ILE A 35 30.90 -33.03 -16.98
N ASN A 36 29.92 -33.37 -17.80
CA ASN A 36 29.66 -32.70 -19.07
C ASN A 36 28.62 -31.60 -18.94
N GLU A 37 27.59 -31.82 -18.13
CA GLU A 37 26.47 -30.92 -17.94
C GLU A 37 25.76 -31.23 -16.62
N VAL A 38 25.28 -30.20 -15.92
CA VAL A 38 24.51 -30.33 -14.67
C VAL A 38 23.27 -29.45 -14.71
N MET A 39 22.14 -29.94 -14.21
CA MET A 39 20.90 -29.18 -14.05
C MET A 39 20.43 -29.31 -12.61
N ALA A 40 20.40 -28.18 -11.91
CA ALA A 40 20.11 -28.10 -10.47
C ALA A 40 18.69 -27.58 -10.15
N SER A 41 17.89 -27.26 -11.17
CA SER A 41 16.46 -27.01 -11.04
C SER A 41 15.77 -27.47 -12.32
N ASN A 42 15.34 -28.71 -12.36
CA ASN A 42 14.62 -29.28 -13.50
C ASN A 42 13.12 -29.14 -13.24
N SER A 43 12.42 -28.33 -14.03
CA SER A 43 10.98 -28.12 -13.87
C SER A 43 10.17 -28.75 -15.01
N GLN A 44 10.77 -28.85 -16.20
CA GLN A 44 10.08 -29.38 -17.38
C GLN A 44 10.99 -30.07 -18.41
N THR A 45 12.32 -30.02 -18.25
CA THR A 45 13.27 -30.44 -19.29
C THR A 45 13.18 -31.93 -19.63
N ILE A 46 13.42 -32.80 -18.65
CA ILE A 46 13.32 -34.26 -18.80
C ILE A 46 12.88 -34.93 -17.50
N ARG A 47 12.07 -35.97 -17.56
CA ARG A 47 11.64 -36.73 -16.37
C ARG A 47 12.58 -37.88 -16.06
N ASP A 48 12.65 -38.22 -14.78
CA ASP A 48 13.60 -39.18 -14.24
C ASP A 48 13.26 -40.65 -14.50
N GLY A 49 12.13 -40.93 -15.16
CA GLY A 49 11.73 -42.27 -15.59
C GLY A 49 11.39 -43.24 -14.44
N ASP A 50 11.37 -42.76 -13.20
CA ASP A 50 11.10 -43.57 -12.01
C ASP A 50 9.59 -43.87 -11.86
N ILE A 51 9.13 -44.89 -12.57
CA ILE A 51 7.71 -45.32 -12.55
C ILE A 51 7.23 -45.86 -11.20
N ASP A 52 8.15 -46.14 -10.28
CA ASP A 52 7.83 -46.60 -8.92
C ASP A 52 7.66 -45.40 -7.94
N ASP A 53 7.85 -44.17 -8.41
CA ASP A 53 7.57 -42.96 -7.64
C ASP A 53 6.07 -42.89 -7.30
N LYS A 54 5.75 -42.82 -6.00
CA LYS A 54 4.35 -42.84 -5.51
C LYS A 54 3.54 -41.64 -5.98
N LYS A 55 4.19 -40.51 -6.26
CA LYS A 55 3.54 -39.26 -6.60
C LYS A 55 3.53 -39.03 -8.11
N GLU A 56 4.66 -39.29 -8.77
CA GLU A 56 4.86 -38.91 -10.18
C GLU A 56 5.08 -40.10 -11.12
N GLY A 57 5.07 -41.35 -10.63
CA GLY A 57 5.40 -42.53 -11.43
C GLY A 57 4.51 -42.74 -12.66
N SER A 58 3.20 -42.43 -12.55
CA SER A 58 2.26 -42.48 -13.69
C SER A 58 2.54 -41.44 -14.78
N ASN A 59 3.28 -40.38 -14.45
CA ASN A 59 3.70 -39.33 -15.37
C ASN A 59 5.07 -39.64 -16.01
N GLY A 60 5.64 -40.82 -15.76
CA GLY A 60 6.98 -41.20 -16.21
C GLY A 60 8.10 -40.69 -15.29
N GLY A 61 7.82 -40.49 -14.01
CA GLY A 61 8.80 -40.04 -13.02
C GLY A 61 8.76 -38.53 -12.74
N ALA A 62 9.57 -38.07 -11.79
CA ALA A 62 9.67 -36.68 -11.38
C ALA A 62 10.63 -35.88 -12.28
N TYR A 63 10.50 -34.55 -12.30
CA TYR A 63 11.56 -33.70 -12.83
C TYR A 63 12.66 -33.55 -11.77
N SER A 64 13.55 -34.54 -11.72
CA SER A 64 14.68 -34.54 -10.79
C SER A 64 15.87 -33.79 -11.39
N ASP A 65 16.70 -33.21 -10.52
CA ASP A 65 18.00 -32.65 -10.91
C ASP A 65 18.89 -33.75 -11.49
N TRP A 66 19.87 -33.38 -12.30
CA TRP A 66 20.71 -34.38 -12.96
C TRP A 66 22.13 -33.90 -13.25
N ILE A 67 23.03 -34.88 -13.31
CA ILE A 67 24.44 -34.76 -13.64
C ILE A 67 24.70 -35.67 -14.83
N GLU A 68 25.27 -35.12 -15.91
CA GLU A 68 25.70 -35.88 -17.06
C GLU A 68 27.21 -36.11 -17.04
N ILE A 69 27.62 -37.35 -17.27
CA ILE A 69 29.01 -37.75 -17.47
C ILE A 69 29.22 -38.12 -18.94
N TYR A 70 30.27 -37.59 -19.56
CA TYR A 70 30.68 -37.91 -20.92
C TYR A 70 31.99 -38.70 -20.94
N ASN A 71 32.04 -39.73 -21.80
CA ASN A 71 33.25 -40.49 -22.09
C ASN A 71 33.86 -40.04 -23.43
N SER A 72 34.93 -39.24 -23.40
CA SER A 72 35.66 -38.80 -24.59
C SER A 72 36.59 -39.88 -25.18
N GLY A 73 36.73 -41.02 -24.51
CA GLY A 73 37.56 -42.13 -24.94
C GLY A 73 36.98 -42.90 -26.14
N ASP A 74 37.83 -43.71 -26.76
CA ASP A 74 37.48 -44.65 -27.82
C ASP A 74 37.15 -46.06 -27.30
N GLN A 75 37.25 -46.28 -25.97
CA GLN A 75 36.88 -47.51 -25.28
C GLN A 75 35.77 -47.25 -24.24
N PRO A 76 34.92 -48.25 -23.94
CA PRO A 76 33.98 -48.18 -22.82
C PRO A 76 34.71 -48.05 -21.48
N VAL A 77 34.14 -47.27 -20.55
CA VAL A 77 34.67 -47.08 -19.19
C VAL A 77 33.68 -47.66 -18.17
N ASN A 78 34.18 -48.52 -17.28
CA ASN A 78 33.39 -49.06 -16.17
C ASN A 78 33.51 -48.14 -14.95
N LEU A 79 32.37 -47.63 -14.48
CA LEU A 79 32.28 -46.70 -13.35
C LEU A 79 32.05 -47.39 -12.01
N THR A 80 32.06 -48.74 -11.94
CA THR A 80 31.86 -49.47 -10.69
C THR A 80 32.84 -48.98 -9.61
N GLY A 81 32.31 -48.50 -8.48
CA GLY A 81 33.11 -48.01 -7.36
C GLY A 81 33.65 -46.58 -7.50
N TYR A 82 33.38 -45.89 -8.61
CA TYR A 82 33.57 -44.44 -8.69
C TYR A 82 32.60 -43.74 -7.73
N THR A 83 32.86 -42.48 -7.39
CA THR A 83 31.96 -41.70 -6.54
C THR A 83 31.61 -40.35 -7.16
N LEU A 84 30.36 -39.93 -6.97
CA LEU A 84 29.92 -38.53 -7.12
C LEU A 84 29.69 -37.94 -5.74
N SER A 85 30.18 -36.74 -5.49
CA SER A 85 29.94 -36.03 -4.23
C SER A 85 29.59 -34.57 -4.47
N ASP A 86 28.69 -34.04 -3.65
CA ASP A 86 28.53 -32.60 -3.44
C ASP A 86 29.28 -32.19 -2.15
N SER A 87 28.91 -31.06 -1.55
CA SER A 87 29.53 -30.58 -0.31
C SER A 87 29.13 -31.35 0.97
N GLU A 88 28.02 -32.10 0.94
CA GLU A 88 27.42 -32.74 2.12
C GLU A 88 27.39 -34.28 2.03
N ALA A 89 27.35 -34.84 0.83
CA ALA A 89 27.10 -36.25 0.56
C ALA A 89 28.09 -36.83 -0.45
N THR A 90 28.27 -38.15 -0.38
CA THR A 90 29.02 -38.92 -1.37
C THR A 90 28.21 -40.15 -1.74
N TRP A 91 28.04 -40.37 -3.04
CA TRP A 91 27.31 -41.47 -3.64
C TRP A 91 28.24 -42.35 -4.48
N THR A 92 28.15 -43.67 -4.34
CA THR A 92 29.02 -44.62 -5.05
C THR A 92 28.29 -45.25 -6.22
N PHE A 93 28.91 -45.24 -7.40
CA PHE A 93 28.35 -45.88 -8.59
C PHE A 93 28.20 -47.40 -8.40
N PRO A 94 27.01 -47.95 -8.71
CA PRO A 94 26.84 -49.40 -8.85
C PRO A 94 27.50 -49.88 -10.15
N ASN A 95 27.26 -51.13 -10.54
CA ASN A 95 27.78 -51.65 -11.81
C ASN A 95 27.20 -50.86 -13.00
N CYS A 96 28.03 -50.01 -13.61
CA CYS A 96 27.64 -49.12 -14.70
C CYS A 96 28.79 -48.98 -15.70
N VAL A 97 28.49 -49.01 -17.00
CA VAL A 97 29.46 -48.83 -18.07
C VAL A 97 28.98 -47.73 -19.00
N ILE A 98 29.82 -46.72 -19.21
CA ILE A 98 29.62 -45.71 -20.24
C ILE A 98 30.37 -46.13 -21.50
N GLN A 99 29.67 -46.23 -22.63
CA GLN A 99 30.30 -46.63 -23.90
C GLN A 99 31.27 -45.56 -24.38
N ALA A 100 32.19 -45.93 -25.29
CA ALA A 100 33.06 -44.97 -25.97
C ALA A 100 32.21 -43.87 -26.63
N ARG A 101 32.58 -42.60 -26.44
CA ARG A 101 31.80 -41.42 -26.91
C ARG A 101 30.37 -41.34 -26.37
N GLY A 102 30.03 -42.11 -25.34
CA GLY A 102 28.72 -42.16 -24.72
C GLY A 102 28.52 -41.11 -23.63
N TYR A 103 27.26 -40.92 -23.26
CA TYR A 103 26.79 -40.04 -22.18
C TYR A 103 26.06 -40.89 -21.14
N LEU A 104 26.14 -40.51 -19.87
CA LEU A 104 25.42 -41.11 -18.75
C LEU A 104 24.77 -40.03 -17.92
N ILE A 105 23.44 -40.08 -17.82
CA ILE A 105 22.67 -39.23 -16.90
C ILE A 105 22.57 -39.93 -15.55
N VAL A 106 22.90 -39.21 -14.49
CA VAL A 106 22.71 -39.59 -13.10
C VAL A 106 21.77 -38.58 -12.45
N TRP A 107 20.65 -39.04 -11.91
CA TRP A 107 19.65 -38.19 -11.27
C TRP A 107 20.07 -37.84 -9.85
N ALA A 108 20.25 -36.55 -9.57
CA ALA A 108 20.47 -36.02 -8.23
C ALA A 108 19.12 -35.83 -7.53
N SER A 109 18.47 -36.94 -7.17
CA SER A 109 17.07 -36.92 -6.74
C SER A 109 16.86 -37.19 -5.25
N ASP A 110 17.92 -37.49 -4.49
CA ASP A 110 17.85 -37.96 -3.10
C ASP A 110 16.95 -39.21 -2.93
N LYS A 111 17.08 -40.16 -3.86
CA LYS A 111 16.32 -41.43 -3.83
C LYS A 111 17.21 -42.65 -3.51
N ASP A 112 18.53 -42.49 -3.63
CA ASP A 112 19.57 -43.50 -3.40
C ASP A 112 19.24 -44.90 -3.95
N LYS A 113 19.02 -44.99 -5.26
CA LYS A 113 18.58 -46.24 -5.88
C LYS A 113 18.96 -46.38 -7.35
N VAL A 114 18.83 -47.60 -7.86
CA VAL A 114 18.75 -47.89 -9.30
C VAL A 114 17.29 -48.19 -9.62
N ALA A 115 16.68 -47.37 -10.49
CA ALA A 115 15.30 -47.58 -10.94
C ALA A 115 15.19 -48.86 -11.78
N LYS A 116 13.96 -49.39 -11.95
CA LYS A 116 13.72 -50.65 -12.70
C LYS A 116 14.23 -50.63 -14.14
N ASN A 117 14.29 -49.46 -14.75
CA ASN A 117 14.80 -49.25 -16.11
C ASN A 117 16.33 -49.03 -16.15
N GLY A 118 17.02 -49.13 -15.01
CA GLY A 118 18.47 -48.99 -14.90
C GLY A 118 18.97 -47.56 -14.65
N GLN A 119 18.08 -46.57 -14.54
CA GLN A 119 18.48 -45.19 -14.24
C GLN A 119 19.01 -45.05 -12.82
N LEU A 120 20.04 -44.22 -12.68
CA LEU A 120 20.80 -44.05 -11.45
C LEU A 120 20.31 -42.83 -10.68
N HIS A 121 20.06 -42.98 -9.38
CA HIS A 121 19.62 -41.91 -8.49
C HIS A 121 20.57 -41.80 -7.30
N THR A 122 21.14 -40.62 -7.09
CA THR A 122 22.01 -40.35 -5.94
C THR A 122 21.20 -40.20 -4.64
N ASN A 123 21.92 -40.13 -3.52
CA ASN A 123 21.41 -39.84 -2.18
C ASN A 123 21.45 -38.34 -1.83
N PHE A 124 21.48 -37.46 -2.84
CA PHE A 124 21.47 -36.02 -2.66
C PHE A 124 20.74 -35.32 -3.82
N LYS A 125 20.49 -34.02 -3.66
CA LYS A 125 19.95 -33.13 -4.70
C LYS A 125 20.92 -31.99 -4.94
N LEU A 126 20.75 -31.29 -6.05
CA LEU A 126 21.56 -30.12 -6.33
C LEU A 126 20.91 -28.83 -5.82
N SER A 127 21.73 -27.87 -5.44
CA SER A 127 21.35 -26.52 -5.04
C SER A 127 21.37 -25.58 -6.25
N ALA A 128 20.19 -25.09 -6.64
CA ALA A 128 20.05 -24.09 -7.72
C ALA A 128 20.77 -22.75 -7.43
N SER A 129 21.22 -22.51 -6.19
CA SER A 129 22.04 -21.35 -5.84
C SER A 129 23.53 -21.49 -6.21
N GLY A 130 23.95 -22.69 -6.63
CA GLY A 130 25.31 -23.04 -7.03
C GLY A 130 26.04 -23.85 -5.97
N GLU A 131 26.76 -24.88 -6.42
CA GLU A 131 27.62 -25.73 -5.58
C GLU A 131 28.74 -26.40 -6.40
N GLU A 132 29.45 -27.33 -5.78
CA GLU A 132 30.49 -28.14 -6.42
C GLU A 132 30.07 -29.61 -6.51
N VAL A 133 30.31 -30.24 -7.66
CA VAL A 133 30.13 -31.68 -7.90
C VAL A 133 31.48 -32.28 -8.29
N ILE A 134 31.89 -33.35 -7.62
CA ILE A 134 33.19 -34.00 -7.81
C ILE A 134 33.00 -35.46 -8.20
N LEU A 135 33.69 -35.89 -9.26
CA LEU A 135 33.80 -37.29 -9.68
C LEU A 135 35.16 -37.84 -9.24
N LYS A 136 35.18 -38.92 -8.45
CA LYS A 136 36.42 -39.60 -8.04
C LYS A 136 36.48 -41.06 -8.48
N ASP A 137 37.69 -41.54 -8.74
CA ASP A 137 37.96 -42.95 -9.02
C ASP A 137 37.87 -43.80 -7.72
N PRO A 138 37.87 -45.15 -7.82
CA PRO A 138 37.82 -46.02 -6.63
C PRO A 138 39.03 -45.92 -5.69
N ASN A 139 40.12 -45.29 -6.12
CA ASN A 139 41.29 -45.03 -5.28
C ASN A 139 41.18 -43.67 -4.54
N GLY A 140 40.10 -42.91 -4.78
CA GLY A 140 39.85 -41.60 -4.20
C GLY A 140 40.47 -40.43 -4.97
N ASN A 141 41.06 -40.65 -6.15
CA ASN A 141 41.62 -39.58 -6.97
C ASN A 141 40.50 -38.81 -7.67
N VAL A 142 40.58 -37.48 -7.72
CA VAL A 142 39.65 -36.65 -8.48
C VAL A 142 39.88 -36.88 -9.98
N VAL A 143 38.83 -37.35 -10.66
CA VAL A 143 38.79 -37.55 -12.10
C VAL A 143 38.38 -36.27 -12.78
N ASP A 144 37.30 -35.66 -12.31
CA ASP A 144 36.81 -34.37 -12.78
C ASP A 144 35.99 -33.68 -11.68
N TYR A 145 35.80 -32.37 -11.80
CA TYR A 145 34.90 -31.63 -10.93
C TYR A 145 34.31 -30.44 -11.68
N VAL A 146 33.15 -29.98 -11.22
CA VAL A 146 32.53 -28.74 -11.70
C VAL A 146 32.01 -27.95 -10.51
N LYS A 147 32.27 -26.65 -10.52
CA LYS A 147 31.62 -25.69 -9.64
C LYS A 147 30.75 -24.78 -10.49
N PHE A 148 29.46 -24.75 -10.21
CA PHE A 148 28.48 -23.97 -10.98
C PHE A 148 27.90 -22.84 -10.14
N GLU A 149 27.45 -21.78 -10.83
CA GLU A 149 26.81 -20.61 -10.23
C GLU A 149 25.31 -20.84 -10.05
N SER A 150 24.54 -19.80 -9.69
CA SER A 150 23.10 -19.94 -9.60
C SER A 150 22.47 -20.19 -10.97
N LEU A 151 21.60 -21.19 -11.05
CA LEU A 151 20.86 -21.58 -12.24
C LEU A 151 19.37 -21.29 -12.04
N SER A 152 18.74 -20.69 -13.05
CA SER A 152 17.27 -20.61 -13.10
C SER A 152 16.67 -21.96 -13.48
N ASP A 153 15.36 -22.12 -13.29
CA ASP A 153 14.64 -23.32 -13.72
C ASP A 153 14.95 -23.66 -15.19
N ASP A 154 15.24 -24.94 -15.43
CA ASP A 154 15.56 -25.53 -16.72
C ASP A 154 16.81 -24.96 -17.42
N GLN A 155 17.65 -24.22 -16.68
CA GLN A 155 19.02 -23.93 -17.10
C GLN A 155 19.95 -25.04 -16.63
N SER A 156 20.91 -25.39 -17.48
CA SER A 156 22.00 -26.30 -17.12
C SER A 156 23.34 -25.58 -17.24
N TYR A 157 24.31 -26.01 -16.44
CA TYR A 157 25.70 -25.58 -16.54
C TYR A 157 26.51 -26.72 -17.14
N GLY A 158 27.10 -26.50 -18.31
CA GLY A 158 27.81 -27.56 -19.02
C GLY A 158 29.00 -27.06 -19.79
N ARG A 159 29.83 -28.00 -20.24
CA ARG A 159 31.01 -27.71 -21.07
C ARG A 159 30.55 -27.17 -22.43
N LYS A 160 31.18 -26.11 -22.96
CA LYS A 160 30.78 -25.46 -24.23
C LYS A 160 30.69 -26.45 -25.40
N THR A 161 31.66 -27.35 -25.49
CA THR A 161 31.59 -28.59 -26.27
C THR A 161 31.98 -29.76 -25.38
N ASP A 162 31.61 -31.00 -25.75
CA ASP A 162 31.84 -32.17 -24.91
C ASP A 162 33.32 -32.31 -24.50
N GLY A 163 33.56 -32.43 -23.20
CA GLY A 163 34.92 -32.52 -22.62
C GLY A 163 35.79 -31.26 -22.72
N SER A 164 35.26 -30.12 -23.23
CA SER A 164 36.02 -28.86 -23.27
C SER A 164 36.22 -28.24 -21.89
N SER A 165 37.32 -27.51 -21.68
CA SER A 165 37.62 -26.85 -20.40
C SER A 165 36.75 -25.62 -20.10
N GLN A 166 36.03 -25.10 -21.09
CA GLN A 166 35.15 -23.94 -20.93
C GLN A 166 33.75 -24.40 -20.55
N PHE A 167 33.17 -23.80 -19.52
CA PHE A 167 31.78 -24.01 -19.13
C PHE A 167 30.91 -22.81 -19.49
N VAL A 168 29.64 -23.09 -19.76
CA VAL A 168 28.61 -22.12 -20.12
C VAL A 168 27.28 -22.51 -19.48
N ILE A 169 26.38 -21.55 -19.34
CA ILE A 169 24.98 -21.81 -19.03
C ILE A 169 24.25 -22.10 -20.33
N PHE A 170 23.54 -23.22 -20.41
CA PHE A 170 22.64 -23.52 -21.50
C PHE A 170 21.20 -23.13 -21.12
N THR A 171 20.53 -22.40 -22.01
CA THR A 171 19.08 -22.17 -21.96
C THR A 171 18.29 -23.27 -22.68
N LYS A 172 18.98 -24.11 -23.44
CA LYS A 172 18.48 -25.39 -23.95
C LYS A 172 19.55 -26.42 -23.69
N SER A 173 19.33 -27.24 -22.68
CA SER A 173 20.22 -28.30 -22.23
C SER A 173 20.32 -29.46 -23.24
N THR A 174 21.30 -30.34 -23.04
CA THR A 174 21.64 -31.43 -23.97
C THR A 174 21.70 -32.84 -23.34
N PRO A 175 20.76 -33.21 -22.44
CA PRO A 175 20.84 -34.50 -21.76
C PRO A 175 20.82 -35.69 -22.72
N GLY A 176 21.88 -36.50 -22.69
CA GLY A 176 22.09 -37.68 -23.51
C GLY A 176 22.64 -37.39 -24.91
N TYR A 177 22.96 -36.13 -25.22
CA TYR A 177 23.42 -35.69 -26.54
C TYR A 177 24.66 -34.80 -26.43
N SER A 178 25.27 -34.47 -27.57
CA SER A 178 26.42 -33.55 -27.59
C SER A 178 26.03 -32.14 -27.19
N ASN A 179 26.84 -31.50 -26.33
CA ASN A 179 26.69 -30.10 -25.92
C ASN A 179 26.75 -29.11 -27.09
N ALA A 180 27.29 -29.53 -28.25
CA ALA A 180 27.25 -28.73 -29.47
C ALA A 180 25.81 -28.50 -30.01
N MET A 181 24.82 -29.24 -29.49
CA MET A 181 23.40 -29.10 -29.84
C MET A 181 22.63 -28.16 -28.88
N GLY A 182 23.29 -27.69 -27.82
CA GLY A 182 22.70 -26.83 -26.81
C GLY A 182 22.58 -25.38 -27.26
N SER A 183 21.77 -24.59 -26.57
CA SER A 183 21.69 -23.14 -26.78
C SER A 183 22.31 -22.42 -25.60
N ILE A 184 23.37 -21.66 -25.84
CA ILE A 184 24.13 -20.97 -24.80
C ILE A 184 23.40 -19.69 -24.40
N GLN A 185 23.33 -19.41 -23.09
CA GLN A 185 22.88 -18.13 -22.56
C GLN A 185 23.82 -17.02 -23.05
N VAL A 186 23.26 -16.05 -23.77
CA VAL A 186 24.02 -14.89 -24.22
C VAL A 186 24.02 -13.84 -23.12
N LYS A 187 25.21 -13.41 -22.69
CA LYS A 187 25.38 -12.36 -21.68
C LYS A 187 24.87 -11.01 -22.19
N GLU A 188 24.33 -10.23 -21.27
CA GLU A 188 23.82 -8.88 -21.54
C GLU A 188 24.95 -7.92 -21.93
N PRO A 189 24.70 -6.99 -22.87
CA PRO A 189 25.69 -5.96 -23.20
C PRO A 189 25.93 -5.02 -22.01
N VAL A 190 27.19 -4.70 -21.76
CA VAL A 190 27.63 -3.83 -20.66
C VAL A 190 27.77 -2.40 -21.17
N PHE A 191 27.13 -1.45 -20.47
CA PHE A 191 27.21 -0.04 -20.77
C PHE A 191 28.31 0.63 -19.93
N SER A 192 29.13 1.47 -20.56
CA SER A 192 30.17 2.27 -19.87
C SER A 192 29.61 3.30 -18.88
N LYS A 193 28.31 3.61 -18.98
CA LYS A 193 27.57 4.51 -18.10
C LYS A 193 26.19 3.91 -17.85
N VAL A 194 25.74 3.92 -16.60
CA VAL A 194 24.36 3.55 -16.24
C VAL A 194 23.38 4.67 -16.60
N GLY A 195 22.09 4.37 -16.72
CA GLY A 195 21.03 5.38 -16.80
C GLY A 195 21.10 6.37 -15.63
N GLY A 196 20.75 7.63 -15.89
CA GLY A 196 20.77 8.67 -14.85
C GLY A 196 21.04 10.09 -15.36
N PHE A 197 21.43 10.95 -14.43
CA PHE A 197 21.54 12.39 -14.63
C PHE A 197 22.98 12.83 -14.86
N TYR A 198 23.23 13.53 -15.96
CA TYR A 198 24.55 13.98 -16.40
C TYR A 198 24.51 15.48 -16.74
N THR A 199 25.46 16.25 -16.24
CA THR A 199 25.56 17.71 -16.52
C THR A 199 26.10 17.98 -17.92
N ASP A 200 26.96 17.09 -18.39
CA ASP A 200 27.69 17.24 -19.64
C ASP A 200 27.43 16.05 -20.55
N ALA A 201 27.42 16.33 -21.84
CA ALA A 201 27.33 15.31 -22.86
C ALA A 201 28.56 14.40 -22.83
N PHE A 202 28.39 13.09 -23.03
CA PHE A 202 29.46 12.09 -23.04
C PHE A 202 29.36 11.13 -24.24
N ASP A 203 30.38 10.31 -24.45
CA ASP A 203 30.37 9.23 -25.44
C ASP A 203 30.14 7.91 -24.72
N LEU A 204 29.03 7.26 -25.05
CA LEU A 204 28.62 5.98 -24.48
C LEU A 204 29.23 4.83 -25.27
N GLU A 205 30.03 4.02 -24.58
CA GLU A 205 30.50 2.73 -25.05
C GLU A 205 29.61 1.59 -24.56
N ILE A 206 29.35 0.62 -25.43
CA ILE A 206 28.68 -0.64 -25.13
C ILE A 206 29.62 -1.80 -25.50
N THR A 207 29.79 -2.75 -24.60
CA THR A 207 30.75 -3.86 -24.73
C THR A 207 30.11 -5.20 -24.41
N SER A 208 30.69 -6.29 -24.91
CA SER A 208 30.38 -7.67 -24.52
C SER A 208 31.70 -8.41 -24.26
N ASP A 209 31.72 -9.29 -23.26
CA ASP A 209 32.84 -10.19 -23.00
C ASP A 209 32.79 -11.44 -23.90
N ASP A 210 31.65 -11.70 -24.55
CA ASP A 210 31.51 -12.72 -25.59
C ASP A 210 31.99 -12.17 -26.94
N SER A 211 33.05 -12.75 -27.51
CA SER A 211 33.59 -12.36 -28.82
C SER A 211 32.76 -12.86 -30.01
N GLU A 212 31.78 -13.74 -29.79
CA GLU A 212 30.94 -14.33 -30.83
C GLU A 212 29.60 -13.60 -31.01
N VAL A 213 29.39 -12.49 -30.30
CA VAL A 213 28.17 -11.68 -30.42
C VAL A 213 28.42 -10.38 -31.16
N GLU A 214 27.35 -9.88 -31.77
CA GLU A 214 27.20 -8.52 -32.25
C GLU A 214 26.17 -7.79 -31.38
N ILE A 215 26.41 -6.51 -31.12
CA ILE A 215 25.51 -5.70 -30.30
C ILE A 215 24.61 -4.87 -31.22
N TYR A 216 23.33 -4.84 -30.91
CA TYR A 216 22.31 -4.07 -31.62
C TYR A 216 21.55 -3.18 -30.65
N TYR A 217 21.15 -1.98 -31.09
CA TYR A 217 20.45 -1.03 -30.24
C TYR A 217 19.38 -0.22 -30.97
N THR A 218 18.45 0.34 -30.20
CA THR A 218 17.40 1.27 -30.63
C THR A 218 17.38 2.49 -29.71
N THR A 219 16.80 3.60 -30.20
CA THR A 219 16.64 4.85 -29.43
C THR A 219 15.21 5.39 -29.49
N ASP A 220 14.26 4.58 -29.95
CA ASP A 220 12.85 4.93 -30.16
C ASP A 220 11.90 4.14 -29.23
N GLY A 221 12.45 3.34 -28.31
CA GLY A 221 11.71 2.52 -27.35
C GLY A 221 11.38 1.09 -27.83
N SER A 222 11.50 0.80 -29.13
CA SER A 222 11.32 -0.55 -29.67
C SER A 222 12.41 -1.52 -29.20
N ASP A 223 12.12 -2.82 -29.12
CA ASP A 223 13.17 -3.80 -28.87
C ASP A 223 14.11 -3.91 -30.08
N PRO A 224 15.44 -3.96 -29.88
CA PRO A 224 16.38 -4.14 -30.98
C PRO A 224 16.25 -5.53 -31.60
N VAL A 225 15.92 -5.56 -32.89
CA VAL A 225 15.80 -6.78 -33.71
C VAL A 225 16.64 -6.59 -34.98
N PRO A 226 17.72 -7.36 -35.17
CA PRO A 226 18.59 -7.22 -36.35
C PRO A 226 17.79 -7.24 -37.66
N GLY A 227 18.05 -6.25 -38.52
CA GLY A 227 17.34 -6.08 -39.81
C GLY A 227 16.10 -5.19 -39.76
N ASN A 228 15.53 -4.89 -38.58
CA ASN A 228 14.42 -3.94 -38.47
C ASN A 228 14.90 -2.49 -38.66
N SER A 229 14.06 -1.63 -39.25
CA SER A 229 14.42 -0.26 -39.65
C SER A 229 14.85 0.65 -38.49
N GLY A 230 14.37 0.41 -37.26
CA GLY A 230 14.76 1.16 -36.05
C GLY A 230 16.03 0.63 -35.36
N THR A 231 16.50 -0.56 -35.74
CA THR A 231 17.61 -1.25 -35.08
C THR A 231 18.94 -0.93 -35.76
N LYS A 232 19.91 -0.50 -34.96
CA LYS A 232 21.27 -0.17 -35.42
C LYS A 232 22.26 -1.17 -34.85
N GLN A 233 23.16 -1.67 -35.68
CA GLN A 233 24.33 -2.41 -35.21
C GLN A 233 25.30 -1.43 -34.54
N TYR A 234 25.77 -1.78 -33.34
CA TYR A 234 26.75 -0.98 -32.61
C TYR A 234 28.14 -1.14 -33.25
N THR A 235 28.65 -0.06 -33.84
CA THR A 235 29.94 -0.03 -34.55
C THR A 235 30.93 1.01 -33.99
N GLY A 236 30.49 1.80 -33.01
CA GLY A 236 31.29 2.85 -32.39
C GLY A 236 30.50 3.58 -31.30
N LYS A 237 31.19 4.46 -30.56
CA LYS A 237 30.61 5.16 -29.42
C LYS A 237 29.37 5.96 -29.83
N ILE A 238 28.38 6.01 -28.95
CA ILE A 238 27.14 6.75 -29.15
C ILE A 238 27.22 8.06 -28.38
N ARG A 239 27.12 9.19 -29.07
CA ARG A 239 27.11 10.51 -28.44
C ARG A 239 25.79 10.71 -27.67
N ILE A 240 25.86 10.84 -26.36
CA ILE A 240 24.72 11.17 -25.49
C ILE A 240 24.85 12.64 -25.08
N ALA A 241 23.86 13.46 -25.45
CA ALA A 241 23.88 14.90 -25.26
C ALA A 241 22.50 15.45 -24.89
N SER A 242 22.46 16.72 -24.49
CA SER A 242 21.19 17.41 -24.29
C SER A 242 20.40 17.43 -25.60
N ARG A 243 19.10 17.14 -25.49
CA ARG A 243 18.14 17.12 -26.60
C ARG A 243 17.36 18.43 -26.71
N ALA A 244 17.84 19.50 -26.06
CA ALA A 244 17.24 20.82 -26.15
C ALA A 244 17.24 21.33 -27.61
N GLY A 245 16.12 21.90 -28.03
CA GLY A 245 15.88 22.36 -29.40
C GLY A 245 15.32 21.27 -30.34
N GLU A 246 15.23 20.01 -29.89
CA GLU A 246 14.58 18.95 -30.67
C GLU A 246 13.05 19.09 -30.61
N ALA A 247 12.40 18.87 -31.76
CA ALA A 247 10.95 18.95 -31.85
C ALA A 247 10.24 17.96 -30.91
N ASN A 248 9.11 18.38 -30.37
CA ASN A 248 8.21 17.51 -29.62
C ASN A 248 7.60 16.48 -30.59
N VAL A 249 7.65 15.19 -30.24
CA VAL A 249 7.13 14.08 -31.05
C VAL A 249 5.96 13.42 -30.32
N LEU A 250 6.20 12.82 -29.16
CA LEU A 250 5.19 12.01 -28.45
C LEU A 250 4.11 12.88 -27.82
N SER A 251 4.54 14.00 -27.22
CA SER A 251 3.63 14.99 -26.65
C SER A 251 2.76 15.72 -27.69
N MET A 252 3.06 15.56 -28.99
CA MET A 252 2.29 16.09 -30.11
C MET A 252 1.24 15.10 -30.66
N PHE A 253 1.19 13.86 -30.15
CA PHE A 253 0.16 12.89 -30.52
C PHE A 253 -1.21 13.33 -29.97
N ARG A 254 -2.17 13.59 -30.86
CA ARG A 254 -3.44 14.28 -30.53
C ARG A 254 -4.54 13.35 -30.08
N ASP A 255 -4.55 12.12 -30.60
CA ASP A 255 -5.63 11.15 -30.41
C ASP A 255 -5.47 10.42 -29.06
N VAL A 256 -5.41 11.18 -27.98
CA VAL A 256 -5.23 10.67 -26.61
C VAL A 256 -6.42 10.95 -25.70
N SER A 257 -7.38 11.78 -26.10
CA SER A 257 -8.54 12.11 -25.29
C SER A 257 -9.84 11.95 -26.05
N THR A 258 -10.83 11.40 -25.36
CA THR A 258 -12.23 11.36 -25.79
C THR A 258 -13.14 12.23 -24.92
N ASP A 259 -12.57 12.96 -23.96
CA ASP A 259 -13.33 13.86 -23.10
C ASP A 259 -13.43 15.26 -23.72
N PHE A 260 -14.66 15.73 -23.90
CA PHE A 260 -14.93 17.05 -24.47
C PHE A 260 -14.59 18.19 -23.51
N ALA A 261 -14.67 17.95 -22.19
CA ALA A 261 -14.32 18.95 -21.18
C ALA A 261 -12.80 19.12 -21.06
N ASN A 262 -12.04 18.03 -21.23
CA ASN A 262 -10.59 18.00 -21.16
C ASN A 262 -9.96 17.53 -22.47
N PRO A 263 -10.08 18.28 -23.59
CA PRO A 263 -9.45 17.88 -24.83
C PRO A 263 -7.93 17.93 -24.71
N TRP A 264 -7.23 17.16 -25.55
CA TRP A 264 -5.79 17.33 -25.72
C TRP A 264 -5.47 18.74 -26.24
N ARG A 265 -4.42 19.34 -25.68
CA ARG A 265 -3.87 20.62 -26.11
C ARG A 265 -2.36 20.48 -26.31
N ALA A 266 -1.84 21.15 -27.33
CA ALA A 266 -0.40 21.18 -27.57
C ALA A 266 0.34 21.76 -26.35
N PRO A 267 1.55 21.26 -26.03
CA PRO A 267 2.39 21.86 -25.01
C PRO A 267 2.71 23.34 -25.31
N ASN A 268 2.81 24.15 -24.26
CA ASN A 268 3.31 25.52 -24.34
C ASN A 268 4.85 25.50 -24.42
N GLY A 269 5.36 25.32 -25.64
CA GLY A 269 6.78 25.27 -25.93
C GLY A 269 7.36 23.85 -25.99
N GLU A 270 8.68 23.77 -25.94
CA GLU A 270 9.41 22.51 -25.98
C GLU A 270 9.25 21.73 -24.66
N VAL A 271 9.01 20.42 -24.76
CA VAL A 271 9.07 19.53 -23.58
C VAL A 271 10.50 19.04 -23.38
N PHE A 272 10.94 18.96 -22.13
CA PHE A 272 12.26 18.41 -21.81
C PHE A 272 12.36 16.94 -22.22
N LYS A 273 13.55 16.52 -22.68
CA LYS A 273 13.76 15.18 -23.23
C LYS A 273 15.04 14.54 -22.69
N CYS A 274 15.00 13.23 -22.52
CA CYS A 274 16.16 12.40 -22.27
C CYS A 274 16.40 11.45 -23.46
N THR A 275 17.59 10.86 -23.53
CA THR A 275 17.89 9.81 -24.50
C THR A 275 17.56 8.46 -23.88
N THR A 276 16.64 7.72 -24.48
CA THR A 276 16.39 6.32 -24.14
C THR A 276 17.17 5.43 -25.09
N LEU A 277 17.72 4.33 -24.59
CA LEU A 277 18.49 3.39 -25.39
C LEU A 277 18.23 1.97 -24.90
N LYS A 278 17.91 1.08 -25.83
CA LYS A 278 17.74 -0.36 -25.58
C LYS A 278 18.78 -1.13 -26.39
N ALA A 279 19.52 -2.04 -25.78
CA ALA A 279 20.53 -2.83 -26.47
C ALA A 279 20.42 -4.33 -26.16
N VAL A 280 20.85 -5.14 -27.13
CA VAL A 280 20.87 -6.60 -27.04
C VAL A 280 22.17 -7.12 -27.68
N ALA A 281 22.74 -8.17 -27.11
CA ALA A 281 23.82 -8.94 -27.72
C ALA A 281 23.21 -10.14 -28.47
N VAL A 282 23.66 -10.38 -29.71
CA VAL A 282 23.11 -11.41 -30.60
C VAL A 282 24.24 -12.24 -31.20
N ARG A 283 24.19 -13.56 -31.07
CA ARG A 283 25.10 -14.49 -31.75
C ARG A 283 24.67 -14.75 -33.19
N ARG A 284 25.60 -15.30 -33.98
CA ARG A 284 25.33 -15.72 -35.38
C ARG A 284 24.23 -16.78 -35.53
N ASP A 285 24.00 -17.59 -34.51
CA ASP A 285 22.94 -18.62 -34.50
C ASP A 285 21.55 -18.04 -34.19
N GLY A 286 21.45 -16.74 -33.91
CA GLY A 286 20.22 -16.04 -33.56
C GLY A 286 19.88 -16.03 -32.06
N SER A 287 20.66 -16.71 -31.21
CA SER A 287 20.53 -16.58 -29.76
C SER A 287 20.87 -15.16 -29.31
N ARG A 288 20.15 -14.66 -28.30
CA ARG A 288 20.24 -13.27 -27.85
C ARG A 288 20.18 -13.13 -26.34
N SER A 289 20.79 -12.07 -25.83
CA SER A 289 20.70 -11.70 -24.42
C SER A 289 19.31 -11.15 -24.09
N LYS A 290 19.06 -10.89 -22.80
CA LYS A 290 18.00 -9.95 -22.43
C LYS A 290 18.32 -8.56 -22.97
N VAL A 291 17.28 -7.77 -23.19
CA VAL A 291 17.40 -6.37 -23.61
C VAL A 291 17.72 -5.52 -22.38
N VAL A 292 18.82 -4.78 -22.43
CA VAL A 292 19.19 -3.80 -21.41
C VAL A 292 18.69 -2.42 -21.85
N THR A 293 18.03 -1.70 -20.95
CA THR A 293 17.41 -0.39 -21.22
C THR A 293 17.94 0.66 -20.27
N HIS A 294 18.31 1.85 -20.78
CA HIS A 294 18.72 2.99 -19.98
C HIS A 294 18.16 4.31 -20.50
N SER A 295 17.91 5.22 -19.58
CA SER A 295 17.49 6.61 -19.82
C SER A 295 18.57 7.57 -19.33
N TYR A 296 19.04 8.43 -20.23
CA TYR A 296 20.12 9.39 -19.96
C TYR A 296 19.59 10.82 -20.05
N PHE A 297 19.58 11.50 -18.91
CA PHE A 297 19.15 12.88 -18.79
C PHE A 297 20.37 13.78 -18.82
N VAL A 298 20.51 14.58 -19.89
CA VAL A 298 21.67 15.47 -20.07
C VAL A 298 21.22 16.92 -20.10
N ASP A 299 21.57 17.66 -19.05
CA ASP A 299 21.32 19.10 -18.93
C ASP A 299 22.24 19.70 -17.85
N PRO A 300 22.82 20.90 -18.03
CA PRO A 300 23.70 21.52 -17.03
C PRO A 300 23.08 21.65 -15.64
N GLY A 301 21.76 21.83 -15.56
CA GLY A 301 20.98 21.95 -14.32
C GLY A 301 20.30 20.66 -13.87
N ILE A 302 20.52 19.51 -14.52
CA ILE A 302 19.71 18.30 -14.29
C ILE A 302 19.70 17.82 -12.82
N LYS A 303 20.79 18.04 -12.08
CA LYS A 303 20.93 17.61 -10.69
C LYS A 303 19.99 18.34 -9.72
N THR A 304 19.54 19.53 -10.08
CA THR A 304 18.63 20.36 -9.28
C THR A 304 17.35 20.71 -10.03
N ARG A 305 17.17 20.21 -11.26
CA ARG A 305 16.01 20.49 -12.10
C ARG A 305 14.71 20.01 -11.45
N TYR A 306 14.73 18.80 -10.91
CA TYR A 306 13.57 18.17 -10.29
C TYR A 306 13.79 17.97 -8.80
N THR A 307 12.88 18.51 -8.00
CA THR A 307 12.80 18.29 -6.54
C THR A 307 12.08 16.99 -6.20
N LEU A 308 11.29 16.48 -7.15
CA LEU A 308 10.60 15.19 -7.08
C LEU A 308 11.45 14.06 -7.67
N PRO A 309 11.19 12.79 -7.28
CA PRO A 309 11.70 11.63 -8.00
C PRO A 309 11.33 11.67 -9.48
N VAL A 310 12.15 11.05 -10.33
CA VAL A 310 11.91 10.92 -11.77
C VAL A 310 11.71 9.46 -12.12
N ILE A 311 10.67 9.20 -12.90
CA ILE A 311 10.34 7.88 -13.44
C ILE A 311 10.48 7.94 -14.94
N SER A 312 11.27 7.05 -15.52
CA SER A 312 11.34 6.84 -16.96
C SER A 312 10.66 5.52 -17.31
N VAL A 313 9.65 5.55 -18.17
CA VAL A 313 9.01 4.36 -18.73
C VAL A 313 9.33 4.29 -20.22
N VAL A 314 9.92 3.18 -20.63
CA VAL A 314 10.34 2.91 -22.01
C VAL A 314 9.62 1.68 -22.56
N THR A 315 8.92 1.83 -23.68
CA THR A 315 8.17 0.76 -24.35
C THR A 315 8.14 1.02 -25.85
N ASP A 316 7.71 0.04 -26.65
CA ASP A 316 7.49 0.23 -28.07
C ASP A 316 6.45 1.35 -28.31
N TYR A 317 6.69 2.23 -29.29
CA TYR A 317 5.75 3.30 -29.65
C TYR A 317 4.32 2.77 -29.88
N ASN A 318 4.20 1.62 -30.55
CA ASN A 318 2.91 1.03 -30.87
C ASN A 318 2.16 0.55 -29.62
N ASN A 319 2.86 0.17 -28.55
CA ASN A 319 2.22 -0.18 -27.28
C ASN A 319 1.46 1.01 -26.68
N LEU A 320 1.85 2.24 -27.00
CA LEU A 320 1.19 3.46 -26.51
C LEU A 320 0.19 4.00 -27.53
N PHE A 321 0.57 4.20 -28.79
CA PHE A 321 -0.16 5.08 -29.70
C PHE A 321 -0.74 4.39 -30.93
N ASP A 322 -0.53 3.09 -31.11
CA ASP A 322 -1.17 2.36 -32.22
C ASP A 322 -2.70 2.35 -32.05
N PRO A 323 -3.50 2.59 -33.09
CA PRO A 323 -4.97 2.59 -32.99
C PRO A 323 -5.58 1.25 -32.57
N GLN A 324 -4.93 0.12 -32.84
CA GLN A 324 -5.45 -1.22 -32.54
C GLN A 324 -4.97 -1.73 -31.19
N ILE A 325 -3.68 -1.53 -30.87
CA ILE A 325 -3.06 -2.12 -29.67
C ILE A 325 -2.57 -1.07 -28.66
N GLY A 326 -2.49 0.20 -29.04
CA GLY A 326 -1.95 1.28 -28.22
C GLY A 326 -2.85 1.62 -27.05
N ILE A 327 -2.34 1.45 -25.83
CA ILE A 327 -3.11 1.65 -24.59
C ILE A 327 -3.40 3.13 -24.32
N TYR A 328 -2.61 4.04 -24.89
CA TYR A 328 -2.75 5.48 -24.72
C TYR A 328 -3.63 6.12 -25.80
N HIS A 329 -3.91 5.39 -26.89
CA HIS A 329 -4.78 5.84 -27.96
C HIS A 329 -6.23 6.03 -27.47
N ALA A 330 -6.87 7.12 -27.88
CA ALA A 330 -8.19 7.54 -27.42
C ALA A 330 -9.28 6.47 -27.64
N SER A 331 -9.26 5.78 -28.78
CA SER A 331 -10.22 4.70 -29.09
C SER A 331 -10.13 3.50 -28.16
N ASN A 332 -9.01 3.35 -27.44
CA ASN A 332 -8.74 2.22 -26.57
C ASN A 332 -8.85 2.58 -25.09
N ALA A 333 -9.25 3.82 -24.76
CA ALA A 333 -9.28 4.34 -23.39
C ALA A 333 -10.12 3.50 -22.41
N GLU A 334 -11.19 2.86 -22.88
CA GLU A 334 -12.10 2.05 -22.04
C GLU A 334 -11.71 0.59 -21.98
N LYS A 335 -10.67 0.17 -22.72
CA LYS A 335 -10.21 -1.21 -22.72
C LYS A 335 -9.55 -1.56 -21.38
N SER A 336 -9.66 -2.82 -21.00
CA SER A 336 -9.23 -3.35 -19.69
C SER A 336 -8.98 -4.84 -19.79
N GLY A 337 -8.44 -5.46 -18.74
CA GLY A 337 -8.09 -6.88 -18.77
C GLY A 337 -6.64 -7.12 -19.17
N GLU A 338 -6.17 -8.34 -18.93
CA GLU A 338 -4.77 -8.75 -19.11
C GLU A 338 -4.26 -8.58 -20.55
N GLU A 339 -5.16 -8.73 -21.52
CA GLU A 339 -4.91 -8.54 -22.93
C GLU A 339 -4.60 -7.09 -23.31
N TRP A 340 -4.86 -6.13 -22.41
CA TRP A 340 -4.53 -4.70 -22.56
C TRP A 340 -3.30 -4.27 -21.77
N GLU A 341 -2.55 -5.22 -21.22
CA GLU A 341 -1.22 -4.98 -20.67
C GLU A 341 -0.15 -4.96 -21.76
N ARG A 342 0.82 -4.07 -21.62
CA ARG A 342 1.95 -3.96 -22.55
C ARG A 342 3.28 -4.09 -21.79
N PRO A 343 4.28 -4.76 -22.37
CA PRO A 343 5.61 -4.80 -21.80
C PRO A 343 6.21 -3.38 -21.81
N ALA A 344 6.85 -3.00 -20.71
CA ALA A 344 7.65 -1.79 -20.63
C ALA A 344 8.87 -2.02 -19.72
N HIS A 345 9.81 -1.08 -19.77
CA HIS A 345 10.91 -0.98 -18.83
C HIS A 345 10.74 0.29 -18.00
N ILE A 346 10.98 0.20 -16.70
CA ILE A 346 10.88 1.33 -15.77
C ILE A 346 12.20 1.56 -15.06
N GLU A 347 12.62 2.82 -14.98
CA GLU A 347 13.69 3.29 -14.10
C GLU A 347 13.12 4.34 -13.15
N PHE A 348 13.40 4.20 -11.85
CA PHE A 348 13.04 5.17 -10.82
C PHE A 348 14.32 5.83 -10.27
N PHE A 349 14.36 7.15 -10.28
CA PHE A 349 15.47 7.96 -9.79
C PHE A 349 15.00 8.85 -8.64
N GLU A 350 15.72 8.81 -7.53
CA GLU A 350 15.56 9.80 -6.45
C GLU A 350 16.02 11.20 -6.91
N PRO A 351 15.57 12.29 -6.25
CA PRO A 351 16.06 13.63 -6.52
C PRO A 351 17.60 13.68 -6.57
N GLY A 352 18.16 14.38 -7.56
CA GLY A 352 19.60 14.38 -7.86
C GLY A 352 20.07 13.23 -8.79
N GLY A 353 19.19 12.28 -9.11
CA GLY A 353 19.41 11.26 -10.14
C GLY A 353 20.02 9.96 -9.65
N LYS A 354 19.93 9.66 -8.35
CA LYS A 354 20.34 8.36 -7.82
C LYS A 354 19.32 7.30 -8.25
N LEU A 355 19.76 6.28 -8.96
CA LEU A 355 18.90 5.16 -9.35
C LEU A 355 18.41 4.41 -8.09
N GLY A 356 17.10 4.27 -7.97
CA GLY A 356 16.43 3.45 -6.97
C GLY A 356 16.25 2.01 -7.45
N PHE A 357 15.58 1.83 -8.59
CA PHE A 357 15.44 0.54 -9.26
C PHE A 357 15.31 0.69 -10.78
N SER A 358 15.62 -0.40 -11.50
CA SER A 358 15.50 -0.54 -12.95
C SER A 358 15.05 -1.98 -13.24
N GLN A 359 13.90 -2.15 -13.90
CA GLN A 359 13.40 -3.48 -14.30
C GLN A 359 12.33 -3.39 -15.38
N ASN A 360 12.01 -4.54 -15.99
CA ASN A 360 10.83 -4.67 -16.84
C ASN A 360 9.56 -4.65 -15.99
N ILE A 361 8.43 -4.29 -16.59
CA ILE A 361 7.11 -4.26 -15.96
C ILE A 361 6.01 -4.54 -16.98
N GLY A 362 4.85 -4.98 -16.49
CA GLY A 362 3.59 -4.82 -17.21
C GLY A 362 3.03 -3.40 -17.02
N LEU A 363 2.51 -2.80 -18.09
CA LEU A 363 1.93 -1.46 -18.09
C LEU A 363 0.49 -1.50 -18.62
N ARG A 364 -0.45 -0.88 -17.89
CA ARG A 364 -1.86 -0.79 -18.29
C ARG A 364 -2.47 0.55 -17.92
N ILE A 365 -3.52 0.99 -18.59
CA ILE A 365 -4.28 2.18 -18.17
C ILE A 365 -5.07 1.91 -16.88
N HIS A 366 -5.08 2.91 -15.99
CA HIS A 366 -5.84 2.95 -14.74
C HIS A 366 -6.95 4.00 -14.79
N GLY A 367 -8.04 3.77 -14.04
CA GLY A 367 -9.11 4.75 -13.78
C GLY A 367 -10.49 4.22 -14.15
N GLY A 368 -11.50 5.08 -14.10
CA GLY A 368 -12.82 4.84 -14.70
C GLY A 368 -13.07 5.88 -15.79
N TYR A 369 -13.78 6.95 -15.45
CA TYR A 369 -14.04 8.08 -16.35
C TYR A 369 -12.75 8.79 -16.80
N THR A 370 -11.79 8.98 -15.88
CA THR A 370 -10.53 9.70 -16.12
C THR A 370 -9.61 9.04 -17.14
N ARG A 371 -9.88 7.79 -17.56
CA ARG A 371 -9.19 7.18 -18.70
C ARG A 371 -9.40 7.96 -20.00
N LYS A 372 -10.43 8.79 -20.08
CA LYS A 372 -10.74 9.65 -21.24
C LYS A 372 -9.90 10.93 -21.28
N PHE A 373 -9.20 11.27 -20.20
CA PHE A 373 -8.36 12.46 -20.13
C PHE A 373 -7.09 12.31 -20.98
N PRO A 374 -6.46 13.43 -21.39
CA PRO A 374 -5.28 13.41 -22.23
C PRO A 374 -4.02 13.01 -21.43
N GLN A 375 -3.99 13.28 -20.12
CA GLN A 375 -3.06 12.65 -19.18
C GLN A 375 -3.74 11.43 -18.56
N LYS A 376 -3.27 10.21 -18.87
CA LYS A 376 -3.87 8.97 -18.33
C LYS A 376 -3.06 8.43 -17.17
N SER A 377 -3.75 7.79 -16.21
CA SER A 377 -3.08 7.05 -15.14
C SER A 377 -2.65 5.66 -15.63
N PHE A 378 -1.60 5.12 -15.03
CA PHE A 378 -1.10 3.78 -15.33
C PHE A 378 -1.16 2.87 -14.11
N ARG A 379 -1.44 1.58 -14.32
CA ARG A 379 -1.06 0.49 -13.40
C ARG A 379 0.28 -0.06 -13.87
N ILE A 380 1.20 -0.28 -12.92
CA ILE A 380 2.48 -0.95 -13.16
C ILE A 380 2.51 -2.26 -12.38
N TYR A 381 2.96 -3.32 -13.04
CA TYR A 381 2.95 -4.69 -12.54
C TYR A 381 4.38 -5.25 -12.56
N ALA A 382 4.83 -5.77 -11.43
CA ALA A 382 6.01 -6.62 -11.32
C ALA A 382 5.53 -8.00 -10.87
N ASP A 383 5.10 -8.84 -11.82
CA ASP A 383 4.49 -10.16 -11.57
C ASP A 383 5.26 -11.32 -12.23
N GLY A 384 6.48 -11.06 -12.69
CA GLY A 384 7.39 -12.00 -13.34
C GLY A 384 7.13 -12.21 -14.83
N LYS A 385 5.99 -11.75 -15.36
CA LYS A 385 5.54 -12.06 -16.72
C LYS A 385 6.47 -11.55 -17.82
N TYR A 386 7.16 -10.44 -17.58
CA TYR A 386 8.03 -9.79 -18.58
C TYR A 386 9.52 -9.94 -18.25
N GLY A 387 9.87 -10.99 -17.51
CA GLY A 387 11.23 -11.23 -17.02
C GLY A 387 11.65 -10.22 -15.95
N ASP A 388 10.67 -9.59 -15.30
CA ASP A 388 10.82 -8.72 -14.14
C ASP A 388 11.07 -9.52 -12.85
N LEU A 389 11.33 -8.82 -11.74
CA LEU A 389 11.75 -9.45 -10.49
C LEU A 389 10.59 -10.01 -9.65
N GLY A 390 9.35 -9.89 -10.12
CA GLY A 390 8.14 -10.26 -9.36
C GLY A 390 7.82 -9.32 -8.20
N GLU A 391 8.64 -8.28 -7.97
CA GLU A 391 8.40 -7.21 -7.00
C GLU A 391 9.33 -6.00 -7.25
N PHE A 392 8.89 -4.83 -6.82
CA PHE A 392 9.70 -3.63 -6.66
C PHE A 392 10.40 -3.64 -5.30
N LYS A 393 11.63 -4.14 -5.23
CA LYS A 393 12.47 -4.13 -4.02
C LYS A 393 13.03 -2.74 -3.71
N TYR A 394 12.18 -1.82 -3.28
CA TYR A 394 12.57 -0.44 -2.93
C TYR A 394 11.63 0.21 -1.91
N GLU A 395 12.18 1.07 -1.04
CA GLU A 395 11.38 1.92 -0.13
C GLU A 395 10.79 3.10 -0.91
N ILE A 396 9.77 2.81 -1.74
CA ILE A 396 9.11 3.79 -2.61
C ILE A 396 8.42 4.89 -1.80
N PHE A 397 7.80 4.51 -0.67
CA PHE A 397 7.14 5.40 0.29
C PHE A 397 7.95 5.45 1.59
N PRO A 398 8.82 6.46 1.77
CA PRO A 398 9.61 6.59 2.99
C PRO A 398 8.75 6.59 4.25
N GLY A 399 9.05 5.69 5.19
CA GLY A 399 8.33 5.61 6.47
C GLY A 399 6.99 4.87 6.43
N LEU A 400 6.55 4.33 5.29
CA LEU A 400 5.35 3.49 5.23
C LEU A 400 5.56 2.19 6.02
N THR A 401 4.57 1.83 6.83
CA THR A 401 4.59 0.64 7.65
C THR A 401 3.36 -0.23 7.41
N LYS A 402 3.52 -1.54 7.55
CA LYS A 402 2.43 -2.51 7.53
C LYS A 402 1.42 -2.20 8.62
N ARG A 403 0.13 -2.29 8.30
CA ARG A 403 -0.96 -2.00 9.26
C ARG A 403 -1.03 -2.99 10.43
N VAL A 404 -0.67 -4.25 10.25
CA VAL A 404 -0.79 -5.28 11.29
C VAL A 404 0.27 -5.22 12.38
N ASN A 405 1.47 -4.69 12.10
CA ASN A 405 2.61 -4.77 13.04
C ASN A 405 3.65 -3.65 12.93
N ASP A 406 3.35 -2.57 12.22
CA ASP A 406 4.21 -1.39 12.05
C ASP A 406 5.61 -1.67 11.47
N LYS A 407 5.85 -2.85 10.89
CA LYS A 407 7.10 -3.12 10.17
C LYS A 407 7.17 -2.28 8.90
N LYS A 408 8.33 -1.69 8.62
CA LYS A 408 8.57 -0.92 7.38
C LYS A 408 8.30 -1.75 6.13
N MET A 409 7.65 -1.15 5.14
CA MET A 409 7.42 -1.74 3.83
C MET A 409 8.57 -1.38 2.88
N LYS A 410 9.07 -2.38 2.14
CA LYS A 410 10.22 -2.24 1.24
C LYS A 410 10.04 -2.91 -0.12
N ASN A 411 8.92 -3.61 -0.31
CA ASN A 411 8.62 -4.37 -1.49
C ASN A 411 7.17 -4.10 -1.89
N PHE A 412 6.91 -4.03 -3.18
CA PHE A 412 5.56 -3.84 -3.75
C PHE A 412 5.43 -4.68 -5.01
N GLU A 413 4.32 -5.36 -5.22
CA GLU A 413 4.09 -6.10 -6.49
C GLU A 413 3.39 -5.23 -7.55
N ARG A 414 2.55 -4.29 -7.10
CA ARG A 414 1.71 -3.47 -7.99
C ARG A 414 1.55 -2.06 -7.47
N LEU A 415 1.63 -1.10 -8.39
CA LEU A 415 1.50 0.32 -8.07
C LEU A 415 0.68 1.03 -9.15
N ILE A 416 0.25 2.25 -8.84
CA ILE A 416 -0.41 3.15 -9.78
C ILE A 416 0.48 4.37 -9.98
N LEU A 417 0.63 4.83 -11.23
CA LEU A 417 1.05 6.18 -11.56
C LEU A 417 -0.23 7.00 -11.84
N ARG A 418 -0.69 7.78 -10.86
CA ARG A 418 -1.99 8.48 -10.89
C ARG A 418 -1.85 9.96 -11.24
N GLN A 419 -2.72 10.45 -12.13
CA GLN A 419 -2.76 11.84 -12.64
C GLN A 419 -3.68 12.79 -11.83
N ALA A 420 -3.83 12.58 -10.52
CA ALA A 420 -4.72 13.35 -9.62
C ALA A 420 -6.25 13.23 -9.87
N GLY A 421 -6.71 12.29 -10.70
CA GLY A 421 -8.15 11.98 -10.83
C GLY A 421 -8.94 13.13 -11.46
N ASN A 422 -10.09 13.49 -10.87
CA ASN A 422 -10.92 14.62 -11.30
C ASN A 422 -10.34 15.98 -10.87
N ASP A 423 -9.40 16.00 -9.92
CA ASP A 423 -8.67 17.19 -9.50
C ASP A 423 -7.53 17.57 -10.47
N TRP A 424 -7.37 16.81 -11.57
CA TRP A 424 -6.29 16.94 -12.58
C TRP A 424 -6.09 18.37 -13.09
N SER A 425 -7.14 19.07 -13.50
CA SER A 425 -7.04 20.44 -14.01
C SER A 425 -7.21 21.51 -12.91
N SER A 426 -7.27 21.09 -11.63
CA SER A 426 -7.61 21.93 -10.48
C SER A 426 -6.43 22.12 -9.52
N ALA A 427 -6.43 21.50 -8.33
CA ALA A 427 -5.37 21.68 -7.32
C ALA A 427 -4.26 20.62 -7.42
N TYR A 428 -4.48 19.52 -8.14
CA TYR A 428 -3.54 18.41 -8.33
C TYR A 428 -3.08 17.71 -7.04
N MET A 429 -3.82 17.81 -5.94
CA MET A 429 -3.37 17.29 -4.63
C MET A 429 -4.48 16.78 -3.73
N ARG A 430 -5.73 16.91 -4.16
CA ARG A 430 -6.88 16.78 -3.28
C ARG A 430 -7.04 15.39 -2.70
N ASP A 431 -7.07 14.36 -3.52
CA ASP A 431 -7.22 12.98 -3.01
C ASP A 431 -6.07 12.63 -2.07
N GLU A 432 -4.85 13.02 -2.43
CA GLU A 432 -3.63 12.70 -1.70
C GLU A 432 -3.55 13.44 -0.35
N VAL A 433 -4.01 14.71 -0.29
CA VAL A 433 -4.20 15.45 0.98
C VAL A 433 -5.20 14.72 1.86
N LEU A 434 -6.36 14.33 1.31
CA LEU A 434 -7.45 13.73 2.07
C LEU A 434 -7.11 12.33 2.61
N GLN A 435 -6.43 11.51 1.80
CA GLN A 435 -5.86 10.23 2.22
C GLN A 435 -4.83 10.44 3.36
N SER A 436 -3.93 11.42 3.21
CA SER A 436 -2.87 11.70 4.19
C SER A 436 -3.42 12.15 5.55
N LEU A 437 -4.53 12.91 5.56
CA LEU A 437 -5.16 13.37 6.80
C LEU A 437 -5.56 12.22 7.74
N LEU A 438 -5.91 11.06 7.19
CA LEU A 438 -6.44 9.89 7.91
C LEU A 438 -5.43 8.74 8.01
N SER A 439 -4.25 8.86 7.39
CA SER A 439 -3.23 7.80 7.33
C SER A 439 -2.73 7.29 8.69
N HIS A 440 -2.87 8.10 9.75
CA HIS A 440 -2.54 7.69 11.13
C HIS A 440 -3.60 6.80 11.78
N ILE A 441 -4.79 6.69 11.19
CA ILE A 441 -5.89 5.88 11.70
C ILE A 441 -5.70 4.44 11.23
N LYS A 442 -5.40 3.54 12.16
CA LYS A 442 -5.09 2.13 11.86
C LYS A 442 -6.31 1.34 11.39
N THR A 443 -7.50 1.71 11.85
CA THR A 443 -8.75 1.02 11.48
C THR A 443 -9.25 1.36 10.09
N LEU A 444 -8.83 2.48 9.49
CA LEU A 444 -9.26 2.90 8.15
C LEU A 444 -8.12 2.72 7.13
N ASP A 445 -8.36 1.92 6.10
CA ASP A 445 -7.45 1.82 4.97
C ASP A 445 -7.40 3.13 4.18
N THR A 446 -6.19 3.59 3.93
CA THR A 446 -5.81 4.74 3.08
C THR A 446 -4.66 4.32 2.17
N GLN A 447 -4.50 4.98 1.02
CA GLN A 447 -3.44 4.66 0.06
C GLN A 447 -2.27 5.65 0.20
N ALA A 448 -1.06 5.15 0.44
CA ALA A 448 0.14 5.97 0.38
C ALA A 448 0.39 6.46 -1.05
N ALA A 449 0.86 7.71 -1.16
CA ALA A 449 1.15 8.36 -2.43
C ALA A 449 2.44 9.19 -2.33
N ARG A 450 3.20 9.24 -3.42
CA ARG A 450 4.42 10.05 -3.56
C ARG A 450 4.45 10.70 -4.94
N PRO A 451 4.49 12.05 -5.05
CA PRO A 451 4.57 12.71 -6.33
C PRO A 451 5.94 12.46 -6.99
N ALA A 452 5.94 12.29 -8.31
CA ALA A 452 7.09 12.01 -9.16
C ALA A 452 6.89 12.61 -10.56
N ILE A 453 7.97 12.88 -11.28
CA ILE A 453 7.95 13.29 -12.68
C ILE A 453 8.00 12.06 -13.57
N LEU A 454 7.06 11.91 -14.50
CA LEU A 454 7.06 10.83 -15.48
C LEU A 454 7.67 11.29 -16.80
N PHE A 455 8.52 10.44 -17.39
CA PHE A 455 8.93 10.46 -18.78
C PHE A 455 8.40 9.22 -19.50
N LEU A 456 7.79 9.42 -20.66
CA LEU A 456 7.38 8.32 -21.55
C LEU A 456 8.26 8.34 -22.79
N ASN A 457 8.97 7.23 -23.04
CA ASN A 457 9.88 7.09 -24.18
C ASN A 457 10.82 8.30 -24.37
N GLY A 458 11.25 8.89 -23.26
CA GLY A 458 12.20 9.99 -23.22
C GLY A 458 11.63 11.40 -23.33
N GLU A 459 10.30 11.60 -23.43
CA GLU A 459 9.69 12.94 -23.32
C GLU A 459 9.06 13.17 -21.95
N TYR A 460 9.22 14.38 -21.41
CA TYR A 460 8.54 14.81 -20.19
C TYR A 460 7.02 14.69 -20.36
N TRP A 461 6.41 13.92 -19.46
CA TRP A 461 4.97 13.65 -19.48
C TRP A 461 4.21 14.39 -18.38
N GLY A 462 4.85 14.79 -17.28
CA GLY A 462 4.22 15.56 -16.21
C GLY A 462 4.39 14.94 -14.82
N ILE A 463 3.79 15.60 -13.83
CA ILE A 463 3.68 15.10 -12.46
C ILE A 463 2.70 13.93 -12.44
N TYR A 464 3.02 12.90 -11.68
CA TYR A 464 2.19 11.75 -11.34
C TYR A 464 2.40 11.40 -9.87
N TYR A 465 1.40 10.82 -9.22
CA TYR A 465 1.59 10.17 -7.93
C TYR A 465 1.88 8.70 -8.15
N VAL A 466 3.05 8.21 -7.69
CA VAL A 466 3.21 6.79 -7.40
C VAL A 466 2.32 6.49 -6.20
N ARG A 467 1.46 5.48 -6.29
CA ARG A 467 0.45 5.19 -5.27
C ARG A 467 0.26 3.70 -5.07
N GLU A 468 -0.02 3.30 -3.84
CA GLU A 468 -0.53 1.97 -3.54
C GLU A 468 -1.81 1.68 -4.32
N ARG A 469 -2.04 0.41 -4.64
CA ARG A 469 -3.28 -0.05 -5.29
C ARG A 469 -4.06 -0.91 -4.31
N TYR A 470 -5.35 -0.63 -4.12
CA TYR A 470 -6.22 -1.62 -3.46
C TYR A 470 -6.44 -2.82 -4.38
N ASP A 471 -5.94 -3.96 -3.92
CA ASP A 471 -6.12 -5.29 -4.46
C ASP A 471 -5.72 -6.31 -3.37
N LYS A 472 -5.73 -7.60 -3.73
CA LYS A 472 -5.35 -8.68 -2.82
C LYS A 472 -3.88 -8.58 -2.37
N GLU A 473 -3.01 -8.00 -3.20
CA GLU A 473 -1.60 -7.79 -2.90
C GLU A 473 -1.42 -6.71 -1.81
N TYR A 474 -2.16 -5.60 -1.86
CA TYR A 474 -2.20 -4.62 -0.76
C TYR A 474 -2.59 -5.28 0.58
N LEU A 475 -3.64 -6.11 0.58
CA LEU A 475 -4.10 -6.77 1.80
C LEU A 475 -3.07 -7.80 2.32
N LYS A 476 -2.44 -8.57 1.43
CA LYS A 476 -1.31 -9.47 1.76
C LYS A 476 -0.16 -8.69 2.38
N GLU A 477 0.24 -7.56 1.79
CA GLU A 477 1.38 -6.77 2.25
C GLU A 477 1.15 -6.12 3.62
N HIS A 478 -0.02 -5.49 3.82
CA HIS A 478 -0.37 -4.75 5.03
C HIS A 478 -0.83 -5.61 6.21
N TYR A 479 -1.58 -6.67 5.93
CA TYR A 479 -2.24 -7.49 6.96
C TYR A 479 -1.74 -8.93 7.03
N ASN A 480 -0.80 -9.31 6.15
CA ASN A 480 -0.25 -10.67 6.07
C ASN A 480 -1.33 -11.74 5.79
N LEU A 481 -2.25 -11.42 4.89
CA LEU A 481 -3.37 -12.29 4.53
C LEU A 481 -3.00 -13.27 3.41
N ASP A 482 -3.64 -14.44 3.43
CA ASP A 482 -3.73 -15.34 2.28
C ASP A 482 -4.63 -14.70 1.21
N ASP A 483 -4.06 -14.45 0.02
CA ASP A 483 -4.72 -13.77 -1.09
C ASP A 483 -5.88 -14.59 -1.69
N LYS A 484 -5.98 -15.89 -1.39
CA LYS A 484 -7.11 -16.75 -1.78
C LYS A 484 -8.32 -16.62 -0.86
N LYS A 485 -8.11 -16.07 0.35
CA LYS A 485 -9.14 -15.93 1.38
C LYS A 485 -9.69 -14.51 1.48
N VAL A 486 -9.20 -13.56 0.69
CA VAL A 486 -9.74 -12.20 0.67
C VAL A 486 -10.89 -12.06 -0.31
N ALA A 487 -11.86 -11.20 0.03
CA ALA A 487 -12.84 -10.69 -0.91
C ALA A 487 -12.81 -9.15 -0.88
N ILE A 488 -12.89 -8.53 -2.06
CA ILE A 488 -12.98 -7.09 -2.26
C ILE A 488 -14.19 -6.83 -3.16
N LEU A 489 -15.14 -6.05 -2.66
CA LEU A 489 -16.40 -5.77 -3.32
C LEU A 489 -16.59 -4.27 -3.52
N GLU A 490 -17.30 -3.90 -4.58
CA GLU A 490 -17.84 -2.55 -4.77
C GLU A 490 -19.37 -2.60 -4.65
N PRO A 491 -19.94 -2.19 -3.51
CA PRO A 491 -21.38 -2.29 -3.27
C PRO A 491 -22.12 -1.17 -4.00
N THR A 492 -22.23 -1.30 -5.33
CA THR A 492 -23.12 -0.47 -6.16
C THR A 492 -24.56 -1.02 -6.10
N GLN A 493 -25.48 -0.52 -6.93
CA GLN A 493 -26.85 -1.06 -7.02
C GLN A 493 -26.86 -2.58 -7.22
N THR A 494 -25.90 -3.09 -7.99
CA THR A 494 -25.52 -4.51 -8.03
C THR A 494 -24.10 -4.62 -7.53
N ILE A 495 -23.85 -5.45 -6.53
CA ILE A 495 -22.51 -5.59 -5.94
C ILE A 495 -21.54 -6.16 -6.99
N SER A 496 -20.49 -5.42 -7.31
CA SER A 496 -19.37 -5.92 -8.13
C SER A 496 -18.40 -6.69 -7.25
N VAL A 497 -17.91 -7.82 -7.74
CA VAL A 497 -16.84 -8.61 -7.11
C VAL A 497 -15.55 -8.30 -7.85
N GLU A 498 -14.67 -7.51 -7.23
CA GLU A 498 -13.34 -7.23 -7.80
C GLU A 498 -12.39 -8.40 -7.51
N TYR A 499 -12.46 -8.95 -6.29
CA TYR A 499 -11.75 -10.14 -5.86
C TYR A 499 -12.65 -10.96 -4.92
N GLY A 500 -12.59 -12.30 -4.99
CA GLY A 500 -13.47 -13.20 -4.25
C GLY A 500 -14.47 -13.90 -5.17
N THR A 501 -15.62 -14.29 -4.62
CA THR A 501 -16.68 -15.01 -5.35
C THR A 501 -18.03 -14.30 -5.26
N GLN A 502 -19.00 -14.73 -6.08
CA GLN A 502 -20.38 -14.25 -5.94
C GLN A 502 -20.97 -14.60 -4.56
N GLU A 503 -20.56 -15.72 -3.94
CA GLU A 503 -21.00 -16.05 -2.58
C GLU A 503 -20.53 -15.01 -1.56
N ASP A 504 -19.38 -14.35 -1.79
CA ASP A 504 -18.92 -13.25 -0.95
C ASP A 504 -19.89 -12.04 -1.00
N ALA A 505 -20.34 -11.68 -2.20
CA ALA A 505 -21.34 -10.61 -2.39
C ALA A 505 -22.71 -10.99 -1.80
N ASP A 506 -23.12 -12.25 -1.97
CA ASP A 506 -24.37 -12.77 -1.43
C ASP A 506 -24.34 -12.79 0.10
N ALA A 507 -23.20 -13.15 0.71
CA ALA A 507 -23.01 -13.13 2.16
C ALA A 507 -23.16 -11.71 2.73
N TYR A 508 -22.52 -10.70 2.14
CA TYR A 508 -22.72 -9.30 2.56
C TYR A 508 -24.20 -8.87 2.42
N THR A 509 -24.81 -9.18 1.27
CA THR A 509 -26.20 -8.81 1.01
C THR A 509 -27.16 -9.45 2.00
N ASN A 510 -26.99 -10.75 2.29
CA ASN A 510 -27.92 -11.49 3.13
C ASN A 510 -27.68 -11.24 4.63
N GLU A 511 -26.43 -11.32 5.07
CA GLU A 511 -26.06 -11.25 6.49
C GLU A 511 -26.04 -9.82 7.03
N VAL A 512 -25.91 -8.81 6.18
CA VAL A 512 -25.94 -7.40 6.62
C VAL A 512 -27.21 -6.71 6.15
N ILE A 513 -27.39 -6.60 4.83
CA ILE A 513 -28.43 -5.73 4.27
C ILE A 513 -29.83 -6.32 4.46
N ASN A 514 -30.06 -7.58 4.05
CA ASN A 514 -31.36 -8.22 4.20
C ASN A 514 -31.68 -8.54 5.66
N TYR A 515 -30.68 -8.92 6.46
CA TYR A 515 -30.86 -9.08 7.90
C TYR A 515 -31.40 -7.79 8.55
N LEU A 516 -30.85 -6.62 8.21
CA LEU A 516 -31.33 -5.32 8.71
C LEU A 516 -32.68 -4.88 8.15
N LYS A 517 -33.07 -5.36 6.96
CA LYS A 517 -34.43 -5.14 6.43
C LYS A 517 -35.49 -5.94 7.18
N SER A 518 -35.10 -7.09 7.74
CA SER A 518 -36.02 -7.99 8.45
C SER A 518 -35.97 -7.86 9.97
N ASN A 519 -34.95 -7.23 10.54
CA ASN A 519 -34.75 -7.11 11.98
C ASN A 519 -34.50 -5.65 12.38
N SER A 520 -35.15 -5.19 13.45
CA SER A 520 -34.98 -3.81 13.92
C SER A 520 -33.65 -3.63 14.65
N ILE A 521 -32.81 -2.74 14.14
CA ILE A 521 -31.51 -2.38 14.73
C ILE A 521 -31.60 -1.72 16.11
N THR A 522 -32.81 -1.35 16.55
CA THR A 522 -33.06 -0.85 17.91
C THR A 522 -33.03 -1.97 18.96
N GLN A 523 -33.09 -3.23 18.55
CA GLN A 523 -32.94 -4.40 19.43
C GLN A 523 -31.46 -4.70 19.68
N THR A 524 -31.09 -4.92 20.94
CA THR A 524 -29.71 -5.24 21.34
C THR A 524 -29.17 -6.46 20.59
N SER A 525 -29.95 -7.54 20.47
CA SER A 525 -29.53 -8.76 19.77
C SER A 525 -29.22 -8.53 18.28
N THR A 526 -29.97 -7.65 17.61
CA THR A 526 -29.71 -7.28 16.21
C THR A 526 -28.41 -6.49 16.08
N TYR A 527 -28.15 -5.55 16.99
CA TYR A 527 -26.90 -4.79 16.95
C TYR A 527 -25.67 -5.64 17.29
N GLU A 528 -25.78 -6.52 18.30
CA GLU A 528 -24.73 -7.49 18.63
C GLU A 528 -24.41 -8.40 17.45
N TYR A 529 -25.43 -8.90 16.75
CA TYR A 529 -25.22 -9.68 15.53
C TYR A 529 -24.48 -8.89 14.45
N ILE A 530 -24.87 -7.63 14.19
CA ILE A 530 -24.20 -6.79 13.18
C ILE A 530 -22.75 -6.49 13.55
N LYS A 531 -22.41 -6.34 14.84
CA LYS A 531 -21.03 -6.20 15.31
C LYS A 531 -20.14 -7.40 14.94
N THR A 532 -20.72 -8.58 14.74
CA THR A 532 -19.99 -9.77 14.25
C THR A 532 -19.79 -9.77 12.73
N LYS A 533 -20.49 -8.92 11.98
CA LYS A 533 -20.48 -8.91 10.50
C LYS A 533 -19.70 -7.74 9.92
N ILE A 534 -19.73 -6.58 10.57
CA ILE A 534 -19.05 -5.37 10.11
C ILE A 534 -18.18 -4.80 11.23
N ASP A 535 -17.05 -4.20 10.84
CA ASP A 535 -16.20 -3.46 11.75
C ASP A 535 -16.80 -2.05 11.97
N ILE A 536 -17.51 -1.87 13.10
CA ILE A 536 -18.24 -0.62 13.41
C ILE A 536 -17.31 0.58 13.52
N ASP A 537 -16.12 0.40 14.11
CA ASP A 537 -15.17 1.49 14.31
C ASP A 537 -14.63 1.97 12.95
N ASN A 538 -14.23 1.03 12.09
CA ASN A 538 -13.86 1.33 10.71
C ASN A 538 -15.00 2.03 9.95
N TYR A 539 -16.24 1.52 10.06
CA TYR A 539 -17.38 2.08 9.35
C TYR A 539 -17.72 3.50 9.80
N ILE A 540 -17.68 3.78 11.11
CA ILE A 540 -17.91 5.11 11.67
C ILE A 540 -16.86 6.10 11.13
N VAL A 541 -15.57 5.75 11.22
CA VAL A 541 -14.50 6.65 10.74
C VAL A 541 -14.59 6.87 9.24
N TYR A 542 -14.89 5.84 8.45
CA TYR A 542 -15.12 5.95 7.01
C TYR A 542 -16.24 6.94 6.68
N ASN A 543 -17.40 6.83 7.33
CA ASN A 543 -18.51 7.77 7.10
C ASN A 543 -18.16 9.19 7.55
N ILE A 544 -17.48 9.35 8.69
CA ILE A 544 -17.02 10.65 9.18
C ILE A 544 -16.08 11.31 8.17
N ALA A 545 -15.15 10.55 7.59
CA ALA A 545 -14.24 11.05 6.56
C ALA A 545 -15.00 11.59 5.35
N GLU A 546 -15.86 10.77 4.72
CA GLU A 546 -16.63 11.16 3.54
C GLU A 546 -17.56 12.36 3.81
N ILE A 547 -18.22 12.37 4.97
CA ILE A 547 -19.10 13.46 5.40
C ILE A 547 -18.29 14.74 5.62
N PHE A 548 -17.16 14.68 6.34
CA PHE A 548 -16.31 15.84 6.58
C PHE A 548 -15.77 16.39 5.27
N PHE A 549 -15.30 15.51 4.38
CA PHE A 549 -14.77 15.87 3.05
C PHE A 549 -15.82 16.48 2.14
N GLY A 550 -17.09 16.22 2.44
CA GLY A 550 -18.19 16.67 1.62
C GLY A 550 -18.19 16.04 0.23
N ASN A 551 -17.75 14.79 0.14
CA ASN A 551 -17.76 14.02 -1.09
C ASN A 551 -19.20 13.77 -1.53
N THR A 552 -19.55 14.20 -2.74
CA THR A 552 -20.91 14.04 -3.29
C THR A 552 -21.01 12.98 -4.38
N ASP A 553 -19.91 12.31 -4.71
CA ASP A 553 -19.94 11.13 -5.57
C ASP A 553 -20.14 9.84 -4.75
N TRP A 554 -19.87 9.90 -3.45
CA TRP A 554 -20.25 8.93 -2.42
C TRP A 554 -21.62 9.31 -1.80
N PRO A 555 -22.50 8.39 -1.33
CA PRO A 555 -22.30 6.95 -1.17
C PRO A 555 -22.76 6.08 -2.35
N GLY A 556 -23.31 6.67 -3.41
CA GLY A 556 -23.77 5.95 -4.59
C GLY A 556 -22.63 5.37 -5.44
N ASN A 557 -21.45 6.02 -5.40
CA ASN A 557 -20.21 5.55 -6.02
C ASN A 557 -19.05 5.57 -5.00
N ASN A 558 -17.87 5.14 -5.45
CA ASN A 558 -16.60 5.20 -4.72
C ASN A 558 -16.59 4.45 -3.38
N VAL A 559 -17.45 3.43 -3.24
CA VAL A 559 -17.44 2.52 -2.10
C VAL A 559 -16.65 1.26 -2.45
N THR A 560 -15.69 0.91 -1.60
CA THR A 560 -14.98 -0.37 -1.66
C THR A 560 -14.93 -0.99 -0.27
N ILE A 561 -15.31 -2.26 -0.18
CA ILE A 561 -15.28 -3.04 1.05
C ILE A 561 -14.44 -4.30 0.88
N TRP A 562 -13.88 -4.79 1.98
CA TRP A 562 -13.14 -6.04 1.99
C TRP A 562 -13.43 -6.90 3.22
N ARG A 563 -13.22 -8.21 3.10
CA ARG A 563 -13.19 -9.16 4.21
C ARG A 563 -12.11 -10.21 4.03
N TYR A 564 -11.65 -10.78 5.15
CA TYR A 564 -10.89 -12.03 5.17
C TYR A 564 -11.81 -13.19 5.56
N LYS A 565 -11.79 -14.28 4.81
CA LYS A 565 -12.61 -15.48 5.07
C LYS A 565 -11.93 -16.36 6.12
N THR A 566 -12.58 -16.52 7.26
CA THR A 566 -12.19 -17.46 8.32
C THR A 566 -12.58 -18.88 7.93
N ASP A 567 -11.86 -19.89 8.45
CA ASP A 567 -12.04 -21.28 8.00
C ASP A 567 -13.43 -21.87 8.33
N ASP A 568 -14.06 -21.37 9.39
CA ASP A 568 -15.41 -21.73 9.84
C ASP A 568 -16.48 -20.69 9.45
N GLY A 569 -16.08 -19.61 8.76
CA GLY A 569 -16.96 -18.50 8.39
C GLY A 569 -17.51 -17.69 9.58
N GLN A 570 -16.94 -17.83 10.78
CA GLN A 570 -17.36 -17.11 11.98
C GLN A 570 -16.48 -15.90 12.29
N TYR A 571 -17.00 -15.05 13.19
CA TYR A 571 -16.27 -13.91 13.75
C TYR A 571 -15.34 -14.36 14.88
N HIS A 572 -14.05 -14.01 14.78
CA HIS A 572 -13.01 -14.35 15.74
C HIS A 572 -12.41 -13.07 16.35
N PRO A 573 -12.95 -12.54 17.47
CA PRO A 573 -12.51 -11.28 18.07
C PRO A 573 -11.06 -11.30 18.57
N GLU A 574 -10.50 -12.48 18.82
CA GLU A 574 -9.12 -12.70 19.23
C GLU A 574 -8.11 -12.68 18.07
N ALA A 575 -8.60 -12.76 16.83
CA ALA A 575 -7.75 -12.74 15.65
C ALA A 575 -7.07 -11.35 15.49
N PRO A 576 -5.87 -11.29 14.88
CA PRO A 576 -5.26 -10.03 14.52
C PRO A 576 -6.22 -9.16 13.68
N TYR A 577 -6.11 -7.84 13.82
CA TYR A 577 -6.97 -6.91 13.09
C TYR A 577 -6.93 -7.19 11.58
N GLY A 578 -8.12 -7.26 10.97
CA GLY A 578 -8.27 -7.61 9.56
C GLY A 578 -8.45 -9.11 9.27
N GLN A 579 -8.25 -10.01 10.25
CA GLN A 579 -8.32 -11.47 10.08
C GLN A 579 -9.55 -12.10 10.75
N ASP A 580 -10.42 -11.29 11.31
CA ASP A 580 -11.51 -11.70 12.20
C ASP A 580 -12.82 -12.07 11.50
N GLY A 581 -12.91 -12.02 10.17
CA GLY A 581 -14.13 -12.36 9.42
C GLY A 581 -15.08 -11.19 9.14
N ARG A 582 -14.82 -9.98 9.65
CA ARG A 582 -15.70 -8.80 9.46
C ARG A 582 -15.43 -8.05 8.15
N TRP A 583 -16.48 -7.44 7.61
CA TRP A 583 -16.40 -6.47 6.50
C TRP A 583 -15.87 -5.12 6.96
N ARG A 584 -15.01 -4.52 6.13
CA ARG A 584 -14.36 -3.21 6.34
C ARG A 584 -14.42 -2.36 5.08
N TRP A 585 -14.47 -1.05 5.26
CA TRP A 585 -14.44 -0.05 4.20
C TRP A 585 -13.04 0.49 3.99
N MET A 586 -12.70 0.75 2.72
CA MET A 586 -11.46 1.39 2.30
C MET A 586 -11.77 2.76 1.72
N LEU A 587 -10.98 3.77 2.09
CA LEU A 587 -11.16 5.13 1.60
C LEU A 587 -10.63 5.23 0.15
N LYS A 588 -11.51 5.44 -0.82
CA LYS A 588 -11.17 5.38 -2.25
C LYS A 588 -11.74 6.59 -3.00
N ASP A 589 -10.93 7.18 -3.88
CA ASP A 589 -11.34 8.20 -4.87
C ASP A 589 -12.11 9.38 -4.24
N VAL A 590 -11.43 10.09 -3.33
CA VAL A 590 -12.01 11.17 -2.53
C VAL A 590 -11.77 12.57 -3.13
N ASP A 591 -11.27 12.67 -4.38
CA ASP A 591 -11.08 13.94 -5.09
C ASP A 591 -12.38 14.71 -5.34
N PHE A 592 -13.57 14.11 -5.26
CA PHE A 592 -14.83 14.87 -5.31
C PHE A 592 -15.15 15.66 -4.03
N GLY A 593 -14.30 15.60 -3.00
CA GLY A 593 -14.42 16.37 -1.77
C GLY A 593 -13.83 17.79 -1.82
N PHE A 594 -13.88 18.49 -0.68
CA PHE A 594 -13.18 19.76 -0.43
C PHE A 594 -13.47 20.88 -1.46
N GLY A 595 -14.69 20.91 -1.99
CA GLY A 595 -15.18 21.99 -2.85
C GLY A 595 -14.82 21.88 -4.33
N LEU A 596 -14.38 20.70 -4.80
CA LEU A 596 -14.21 20.45 -6.24
C LEU A 596 -15.53 20.75 -6.99
N TYR A 597 -15.42 21.28 -8.21
CA TYR A 597 -16.55 21.70 -9.06
C TYR A 597 -17.52 22.68 -8.37
N ASN A 598 -16.97 23.58 -7.54
CA ASN A 598 -17.72 24.62 -6.81
C ASN A 598 -18.77 24.05 -5.84
N LYS A 599 -18.59 22.81 -5.35
CA LYS A 599 -19.44 22.28 -4.29
C LYS A 599 -19.29 23.14 -3.02
N PRO A 600 -20.39 23.63 -2.42
CA PRO A 600 -20.29 24.61 -1.36
C PRO A 600 -19.83 23.95 -0.05
N VAL A 601 -19.01 24.68 0.73
CA VAL A 601 -18.48 24.18 2.03
C VAL A 601 -19.58 23.88 3.06
N ASN A 602 -20.76 24.48 2.91
CA ASN A 602 -21.93 24.24 3.75
C ASN A 602 -22.90 23.18 3.17
N HIS A 603 -22.45 22.35 2.22
CA HIS A 603 -23.23 21.20 1.76
C HIS A 603 -23.46 20.22 2.92
N ASP A 604 -24.72 19.95 3.28
CA ASP A 604 -25.10 19.05 4.38
C ASP A 604 -24.90 17.57 4.01
N THR A 605 -23.64 17.15 3.96
CA THR A 605 -23.26 15.80 3.57
C THR A 605 -23.72 14.76 4.59
N LEU A 606 -24.00 15.15 5.84
CA LEU A 606 -24.56 14.26 6.85
C LEU A 606 -26.00 13.86 6.52
N SER A 607 -26.87 14.84 6.24
CA SER A 607 -28.23 14.56 5.80
C SER A 607 -28.29 13.89 4.43
N TYR A 608 -27.30 14.16 3.57
CA TYR A 608 -27.13 13.48 2.29
C TYR A 608 -26.81 11.99 2.47
N ALA A 609 -25.85 11.65 3.33
CA ALA A 609 -25.44 10.28 3.65
C ALA A 609 -26.54 9.48 4.37
N ALA A 610 -27.33 10.13 5.23
CA ALA A 610 -28.46 9.51 5.89
C ALA A 610 -29.70 9.39 4.97
N GLY A 611 -29.64 10.01 3.79
CA GLY A 611 -30.74 10.06 2.83
C GLY A 611 -31.96 10.85 3.33
N ASP A 612 -31.76 11.85 4.20
CA ASP A 612 -32.79 12.83 4.57
C ASP A 612 -33.05 13.82 3.42
N ARG A 613 -32.08 13.94 2.50
CA ARG A 613 -32.19 14.70 1.25
C ARG A 613 -31.65 13.87 0.09
N VAL A 614 -32.21 14.06 -1.10
CA VAL A 614 -31.79 13.36 -2.33
C VAL A 614 -31.22 14.40 -3.30
N GLU A 615 -30.02 14.16 -3.82
CA GLU A 615 -29.38 15.04 -4.82
C GLU A 615 -28.83 14.20 -5.98
N GLY A 616 -29.47 14.33 -7.15
CA GLY A 616 -29.09 13.62 -8.36
C GLY A 616 -29.09 12.10 -8.19
N THR A 617 -28.06 11.45 -8.72
CA THR A 617 -27.87 9.99 -8.66
C THR A 617 -26.81 9.56 -7.64
N GLY A 618 -26.25 10.49 -6.86
CA GLY A 618 -25.11 10.21 -5.98
C GLY A 618 -25.47 9.60 -4.63
N ASN A 619 -26.73 9.64 -4.19
CA ASN A 619 -27.17 9.02 -2.93
C ASN A 619 -28.52 8.28 -3.03
N PRO A 620 -28.68 7.34 -3.98
CA PRO A 620 -29.92 6.56 -4.11
C PRO A 620 -30.24 5.81 -2.81
N GLU A 621 -31.51 5.46 -2.62
CA GLU A 621 -32.03 4.90 -1.35
C GLU A 621 -31.22 3.70 -0.83
N TRP A 622 -30.80 2.81 -1.73
CA TRP A 622 -30.02 1.62 -1.40
C TRP A 622 -28.64 1.95 -0.82
N SER A 623 -28.01 3.04 -1.27
CA SER A 623 -26.65 3.43 -0.86
C SER A 623 -26.59 4.03 0.55
N THR A 624 -27.69 4.68 0.95
CA THR A 624 -27.82 5.34 2.26
C THR A 624 -28.49 4.43 3.30
N PHE A 625 -29.00 3.26 2.89
CA PHE A 625 -29.73 2.31 3.75
C PHE A 625 -28.95 1.89 5.00
N LEU A 626 -27.69 1.44 4.85
CA LEU A 626 -26.93 0.92 5.99
C LEU A 626 -26.69 2.01 7.04
N PHE A 627 -26.17 3.17 6.60
CA PHE A 627 -25.86 4.27 7.50
C PHE A 627 -27.11 4.82 8.19
N ARG A 628 -28.19 5.09 7.43
CA ARG A 628 -29.45 5.59 8.01
C ARG A 628 -30.04 4.62 9.03
N THR A 629 -29.90 3.31 8.78
CA THR A 629 -30.44 2.27 9.66
C THR A 629 -29.64 2.24 10.95
N LEU A 630 -28.31 2.15 10.87
CA LEU A 630 -27.46 2.13 12.06
C LEU A 630 -27.63 3.35 12.97
N LEU A 631 -27.89 4.54 12.41
CA LEU A 631 -28.20 5.75 13.20
C LEU A 631 -29.46 5.66 14.07
N GLN A 632 -30.34 4.69 13.84
CA GLN A 632 -31.51 4.46 14.69
C GLN A 632 -31.14 3.82 16.03
N ASN A 633 -30.04 3.06 16.08
CA ASN A 633 -29.52 2.47 17.31
C ASN A 633 -28.79 3.53 18.16
N THR A 634 -29.13 3.62 19.44
CA THR A 634 -28.58 4.64 20.34
C THR A 634 -27.09 4.46 20.62
N GLU A 635 -26.60 3.21 20.74
CA GLU A 635 -25.17 2.93 20.97
C GLU A 635 -24.35 3.38 19.76
N PHE A 636 -24.71 2.92 18.55
CA PHE A 636 -24.05 3.35 17.31
C PHE A 636 -24.11 4.87 17.12
N ARG A 637 -25.29 5.48 17.32
CA ARG A 637 -25.47 6.92 17.12
C ARG A 637 -24.62 7.74 18.09
N ASN A 638 -24.58 7.38 19.37
CA ASN A 638 -23.75 8.08 20.36
C ASN A 638 -22.27 7.91 20.04
N GLN A 639 -21.85 6.70 19.65
CA GLN A 639 -20.49 6.44 19.21
C GLN A 639 -20.14 7.28 17.98
N PHE A 640 -20.99 7.34 16.96
CA PHE A 640 -20.79 8.16 15.77
C PHE A 640 -20.63 9.65 16.12
N ILE A 641 -21.50 10.20 16.97
CA ILE A 641 -21.44 11.62 17.38
C ILE A 641 -20.14 11.92 18.13
N ASN A 642 -19.75 11.05 19.06
CA ASN A 642 -18.53 11.21 19.84
C ASN A 642 -17.28 11.05 18.97
N THR A 643 -17.21 10.05 18.10
CA THR A 643 -16.08 9.87 17.17
C THR A 643 -15.98 11.03 16.17
N PHE A 644 -17.11 11.64 15.77
CA PHE A 644 -17.09 12.85 14.95
C PHE A 644 -16.49 14.03 15.74
N ALA A 645 -16.97 14.25 16.98
CA ALA A 645 -16.44 15.30 17.86
C ALA A 645 -14.94 15.09 18.13
N ASP A 646 -14.52 13.85 18.36
CA ASP A 646 -13.13 13.44 18.49
C ASP A 646 -12.30 13.94 17.29
N HIS A 647 -12.71 13.60 16.06
CA HIS A 647 -11.98 14.02 14.85
C HIS A 647 -12.03 15.53 14.60
N LEU A 648 -13.10 16.23 14.96
CA LEU A 648 -13.17 17.70 14.88
C LEU A 648 -12.18 18.39 15.83
N ASN A 649 -11.85 17.76 16.96
CA ASN A 649 -10.88 18.27 17.92
C ASN A 649 -9.44 17.76 17.70
N THR A 650 -9.22 16.89 16.70
CA THR A 650 -7.88 16.34 16.39
C THR A 650 -7.59 16.33 14.89
N THR A 651 -8.01 15.29 14.18
CA THR A 651 -7.72 15.05 12.76
C THR A 651 -8.08 16.24 11.86
N PHE A 652 -9.22 16.88 12.12
CA PHE A 652 -9.83 17.91 11.26
C PHE A 652 -9.75 19.32 11.83
N VAL A 653 -8.89 19.54 12.83
CA VAL A 653 -8.60 20.88 13.34
C VAL A 653 -8.02 21.72 12.18
N PRO A 654 -8.56 22.92 11.90
CA PRO A 654 -8.20 23.72 10.72
C PRO A 654 -6.70 23.92 10.54
N GLU A 655 -5.96 24.20 11.63
CA GLU A 655 -4.52 24.43 11.59
C GLU A 655 -3.78 23.22 11.02
N ARG A 656 -4.14 22.00 11.44
CA ARG A 656 -3.55 20.76 10.95
C ARG A 656 -3.88 20.53 9.48
N VAL A 657 -5.16 20.69 9.10
CA VAL A 657 -5.58 20.44 7.72
C VAL A 657 -4.88 21.40 6.76
N ILE A 658 -4.78 22.68 7.13
CA ILE A 658 -4.08 23.70 6.34
C ILE A 658 -2.56 23.41 6.29
N GLU A 659 -1.96 22.95 7.38
CA GLU A 659 -0.56 22.53 7.39
C GLU A 659 -0.28 21.39 6.39
N VAL A 660 -1.15 20.37 6.35
CA VAL A 660 -1.04 19.29 5.35
C VAL A 660 -1.17 19.84 3.92
N ILE A 661 -2.14 20.72 3.66
CA ILE A 661 -2.29 21.37 2.34
C ILE A 661 -1.04 22.17 1.96
N ASN A 662 -0.51 22.98 2.88
CA ASN A 662 0.70 23.78 2.64
C ASN A 662 1.92 22.90 2.34
N ASN A 663 2.03 21.73 2.99
CA ASN A 663 3.11 20.78 2.72
C ASN A 663 3.02 20.26 1.27
N PHE A 664 1.84 19.83 0.81
CA PHE A 664 1.65 19.41 -0.58
C PHE A 664 1.88 20.55 -1.58
N GLU A 665 1.37 21.74 -1.29
CA GLU A 665 1.62 22.94 -2.11
C GLU A 665 3.12 23.22 -2.25
N SER A 666 3.88 23.13 -1.15
CA SER A 666 5.34 23.37 -1.17
C SER A 666 6.10 22.32 -1.99
N ILE A 667 5.65 21.07 -1.97
CA ILE A 667 6.24 19.95 -2.72
C ILE A 667 5.99 20.10 -4.22
N LEU A 668 4.79 20.53 -4.61
CA LEU A 668 4.38 20.62 -6.02
C LEU A 668 4.78 21.93 -6.68
N SER A 669 4.78 23.05 -5.95
CA SER A 669 5.02 24.39 -6.50
C SER A 669 6.23 24.50 -7.43
N PRO A 670 7.41 23.90 -7.14
CA PRO A 670 8.57 23.99 -8.02
C PRO A 670 8.34 23.40 -9.42
N GLU A 671 7.43 22.42 -9.52
CA GLU A 671 7.23 21.61 -10.73
C GLU A 671 5.99 22.04 -11.54
N MET A 672 5.07 22.77 -10.91
CA MET A 672 3.76 23.08 -11.50
C MET A 672 3.84 23.91 -12.78
N THR A 673 4.85 24.76 -12.95
CA THR A 673 5.01 25.54 -14.19
C THR A 673 5.33 24.64 -15.39
N GLU A 674 6.28 23.72 -15.27
CA GLU A 674 6.60 22.78 -16.36
C GLU A 674 5.42 21.83 -16.61
N HIS A 675 4.76 21.39 -15.55
CA HIS A 675 3.56 20.57 -15.64
C HIS A 675 2.42 21.27 -16.41
N ALA A 676 2.12 22.53 -16.08
CA ALA A 676 1.10 23.33 -16.76
C ALA A 676 1.49 23.70 -18.20
N ASN A 677 2.78 23.83 -18.50
CA ASN A 677 3.24 23.98 -19.88
C ASN A 677 2.97 22.71 -20.70
N ARG A 678 3.13 21.51 -20.11
CA ARG A 678 2.78 20.26 -20.76
C ARG A 678 1.27 20.03 -20.87
N TRP A 679 0.51 20.42 -19.85
CA TRP A 679 -0.94 20.23 -19.73
C TRP A 679 -1.65 21.57 -19.54
N THR A 680 -1.84 22.30 -20.64
CA THR A 680 -2.31 23.70 -20.65
C THR A 680 -3.77 23.92 -20.24
N ASN A 681 -4.46 22.84 -19.84
CA ASN A 681 -5.73 22.88 -19.11
C ASN A 681 -5.52 23.48 -17.71
N ILE A 682 -4.35 23.27 -17.10
CA ILE A 682 -3.97 23.86 -15.81
C ILE A 682 -3.47 25.30 -16.04
N LYS A 683 -3.96 26.24 -15.24
CA LYS A 683 -3.60 27.67 -15.36
C LYS A 683 -2.74 28.12 -14.18
N MET A 684 -1.57 28.68 -14.47
CA MET A 684 -0.69 29.27 -13.44
C MET A 684 -0.98 30.74 -13.17
N THR A 685 -1.54 31.47 -14.14
CA THR A 685 -1.88 32.90 -14.03
C THR A 685 -3.29 33.12 -14.51
N ALA A 686 -4.02 34.04 -13.87
CA ALA A 686 -5.37 34.39 -14.31
C ALA A 686 -5.30 35.02 -15.70
N SER A 687 -6.13 34.54 -16.63
CA SER A 687 -6.40 35.30 -17.85
C SER A 687 -7.20 36.53 -17.43
N ASN A 688 -6.66 37.74 -17.67
CA ASN A 688 -7.47 38.95 -17.54
C ASN A 688 -8.65 38.77 -18.52
N PRO A 689 -9.92 39.07 -18.16
CA PRO A 689 -11.02 39.05 -19.12
C PRO A 689 -10.87 40.27 -20.05
N GLY A 690 -9.82 40.24 -20.87
CA GLY A 690 -9.59 41.17 -21.95
C GLY A 690 -10.46 40.74 -23.12
N ASN A 691 -11.52 41.51 -23.34
CA ASN A 691 -12.28 41.64 -24.58
C ASN A 691 -11.52 41.06 -25.80
N PRO A 692 -12.06 40.06 -26.54
CA PRO A 692 -11.36 39.47 -27.66
C PRO A 692 -11.23 40.50 -28.80
N GLY A 693 -10.10 41.20 -28.82
CA GLY A 693 -9.61 41.92 -29.98
C GLY A 693 -9.11 40.93 -31.03
N GLY A 694 -10.04 40.32 -31.76
CA GLY A 694 -9.79 39.53 -32.96
C GLY A 694 -10.70 40.07 -34.07
N GLY A 695 -10.13 40.88 -34.96
CA GLY A 695 -10.84 41.65 -35.97
C GLY A 695 -11.68 40.81 -36.93
N ASN A 696 -12.89 41.28 -37.18
CA ASN A 696 -13.74 40.87 -38.29
C ASN A 696 -13.47 41.82 -39.48
N PRO A 697 -13.02 41.36 -40.66
CA PRO A 697 -12.90 42.23 -41.82
C PRO A 697 -14.24 42.36 -42.54
N GLY A 698 -14.76 43.59 -42.56
CA GLY A 698 -15.76 44.07 -43.52
C GLY A 698 -17.21 43.90 -43.09
N TRP A 699 -17.90 45.02 -42.87
CA TRP A 699 -19.08 45.49 -43.65
C TRP A 699 -19.63 46.78 -42.98
N GLY A 700 -19.35 47.93 -43.61
CA GLY A 700 -20.14 49.17 -43.72
C GLY A 700 -20.82 49.87 -42.52
N ASN A 701 -20.20 50.99 -42.07
CA ASN A 701 -20.73 52.35 -41.81
C ASN A 701 -21.87 52.62 -40.75
N PRO A 702 -22.09 53.87 -40.27
CA PRO A 702 -21.70 54.33 -38.92
C PRO A 702 -22.87 55.00 -38.14
N ILE A 703 -22.56 55.81 -37.12
CA ILE A 703 -23.40 56.72 -36.27
C ILE A 703 -23.54 56.13 -34.84
N GLY A 704 -23.22 56.77 -33.70
CA GLY A 704 -22.80 58.12 -33.33
C GLY A 704 -23.27 58.38 -31.87
N GLY A 705 -22.46 59.07 -31.03
CA GLY A 705 -22.99 59.86 -29.89
C GLY A 705 -22.58 59.53 -28.44
N ASN A 706 -21.53 60.23 -27.98
CA ASN A 706 -21.36 61.00 -26.71
C ASN A 706 -21.42 60.38 -25.29
N PRO A 707 -20.58 60.83 -24.32
CA PRO A 707 -20.47 60.33 -22.93
C PRO A 707 -21.00 61.30 -21.84
N GLY A 708 -21.18 60.82 -20.61
CA GLY A 708 -21.28 61.67 -19.39
C GLY A 708 -21.29 60.87 -18.08
N TRP A 709 -20.34 61.13 -17.16
CA TRP A 709 -20.44 61.93 -15.90
C TRP A 709 -21.27 61.22 -14.80
N GLY A 710 -20.91 61.08 -13.50
CA GLY A 710 -19.85 61.51 -12.57
C GLY A 710 -20.11 60.82 -11.19
N ASP A 711 -19.11 60.51 -10.35
CA ASP A 711 -18.61 61.25 -9.15
C ASP A 711 -19.25 60.79 -7.77
N PRO A 712 -18.60 60.91 -6.58
CA PRO A 712 -18.25 59.78 -5.68
C PRO A 712 -18.14 60.12 -4.15
N THR A 713 -18.87 59.51 -3.21
CA THR A 713 -18.56 59.73 -1.76
C THR A 713 -19.04 58.53 -0.94
N GLY A 714 -18.37 57.98 0.08
CA GLY A 714 -17.22 58.37 0.89
C GLY A 714 -17.44 57.85 2.33
N GLY A 715 -16.40 57.41 3.05
CA GLY A 715 -16.35 57.37 4.52
C GLY A 715 -16.40 56.01 5.25
N ASN A 716 -15.25 55.63 5.84
CA ASN A 716 -15.06 54.77 7.04
C ASN A 716 -14.87 55.73 8.25
N PRO A 717 -15.11 55.43 9.57
CA PRO A 717 -14.54 54.30 10.34
C PRO A 717 -15.33 53.78 11.59
N GLY A 718 -14.87 52.67 12.21
CA GLY A 718 -15.12 52.41 13.65
C GLY A 718 -15.11 50.94 14.11
N TRP A 719 -14.13 50.57 14.93
CA TRP A 719 -13.99 49.28 15.62
C TRP A 719 -14.82 49.22 16.91
N GLY A 720 -15.42 48.05 17.19
CA GLY A 720 -15.96 47.66 18.50
C GLY A 720 -16.54 46.25 18.47
N ASN A 721 -16.10 45.37 19.38
CA ASN A 721 -16.72 44.08 19.68
C ASN A 721 -17.44 44.20 21.03
N PRO A 722 -18.70 43.73 21.15
CA PRO A 722 -18.93 42.58 22.02
C PRO A 722 -20.02 41.60 21.51
N ILE A 723 -19.74 40.31 21.73
CA ILE A 723 -20.61 39.21 22.21
C ILE A 723 -22.13 39.37 22.02
N GLY A 724 -22.72 38.41 21.30
CA GLY A 724 -24.12 37.99 21.46
C GLY A 724 -25.03 38.33 20.29
N GLU A 725 -25.70 37.30 19.78
CA GLU A 725 -26.83 37.33 18.84
C GLU A 725 -26.50 37.29 17.33
N ASN A 726 -26.81 36.13 16.75
CA ASN A 726 -27.27 35.89 15.37
C ASN A 726 -26.62 36.72 14.24
N PRO A 727 -25.64 36.18 13.48
CA PRO A 727 -25.27 36.78 12.22
C PRO A 727 -26.23 36.30 11.13
N GLY A 728 -27.20 37.16 10.82
CA GLY A 728 -27.83 37.17 9.52
C GLY A 728 -26.78 37.29 8.42
N TRP A 729 -27.01 36.54 7.35
CA TRP A 729 -26.47 36.68 5.99
C TRP A 729 -25.61 37.94 5.75
N GLY A 730 -24.32 37.79 5.95
CA GLY A 730 -23.29 38.74 5.54
C GLY A 730 -22.12 37.96 5.01
N ASN A 731 -22.03 37.90 3.69
CA ASN A 731 -20.98 37.23 2.93
C ASN A 731 -19.67 38.04 3.02
N PRO A 732 -18.57 37.55 3.63
CA PRO A 732 -17.24 38.09 3.39
C PRO A 732 -16.47 37.12 2.49
N ILE A 733 -17.04 36.74 1.34
CA ILE A 733 -16.30 36.03 0.31
C ILE A 733 -15.65 37.07 -0.59
N GLY A 734 -14.33 37.14 -0.53
CA GLY A 734 -13.55 37.64 -1.64
C GLY A 734 -13.91 36.83 -2.89
N GLY A 735 -14.55 37.48 -3.85
CA GLY A 735 -14.72 37.03 -5.23
C GLY A 735 -15.18 35.59 -5.42
N ILE A 736 -16.49 35.37 -5.45
CA ILE A 736 -17.06 34.20 -6.12
C ILE A 736 -16.65 34.28 -7.61
N PRO A 737 -15.94 33.29 -8.18
CA PRO A 737 -15.77 33.24 -9.62
C PRO A 737 -17.15 33.03 -10.24
N THR A 738 -17.63 34.06 -10.93
CA THR A 738 -18.79 33.98 -11.80
C THR A 738 -18.59 32.86 -12.81
N TRP A 739 -19.67 32.13 -13.12
CA TRP A 739 -19.71 31.17 -14.23
C TRP A 739 -19.08 31.79 -15.49
N GLY A 740 -17.87 31.31 -15.85
CA GLY A 740 -17.14 31.76 -17.02
C GLY A 740 -15.70 32.26 -16.81
N GLY A 741 -15.17 32.34 -15.58
CA GLY A 741 -13.75 32.65 -15.34
C GLY A 741 -12.89 31.40 -15.08
N GLU A 742 -11.81 31.21 -15.83
CA GLU A 742 -10.84 30.12 -15.58
C GLU A 742 -10.09 30.36 -14.25
N THR A 743 -10.08 29.39 -13.32
CA THR A 743 -9.34 29.48 -12.04
C THR A 743 -7.88 29.06 -12.19
N THR A 744 -6.99 29.71 -11.45
CA THR A 744 -5.58 29.33 -11.36
C THR A 744 -5.35 28.20 -10.36
N TRP A 745 -4.24 27.47 -10.51
CA TRP A 745 -3.80 26.45 -9.56
C TRP A 745 -3.77 26.97 -8.12
N SER A 746 -3.16 28.15 -7.88
CA SER A 746 -3.11 28.75 -6.54
C SER A 746 -4.50 29.13 -5.99
N GLN A 747 -5.44 29.54 -6.84
CA GLN A 747 -6.82 29.79 -6.42
C GLN A 747 -7.52 28.48 -6.06
N ASN A 748 -7.29 27.39 -6.81
CA ASN A 748 -7.83 26.07 -6.46
C ASN A 748 -7.24 25.55 -5.14
N VAL A 749 -5.95 25.78 -4.86
CA VAL A 749 -5.34 25.50 -3.56
C VAL A 749 -6.00 26.32 -2.45
N GLN A 750 -6.29 27.60 -2.70
CA GLN A 750 -6.98 28.45 -1.74
C GLN A 750 -8.39 27.94 -1.39
N VAL A 751 -9.11 27.35 -2.37
CA VAL A 751 -10.42 26.69 -2.12
C VAL A 751 -10.29 25.57 -1.07
N LEU A 752 -9.24 24.75 -1.10
CA LEU A 752 -9.05 23.70 -0.07
C LEU A 752 -8.85 24.33 1.31
N LYS A 753 -8.04 25.40 1.40
CA LYS A 753 -7.75 26.09 2.67
C LYS A 753 -9.00 26.75 3.24
N ASP A 754 -9.81 27.38 2.39
CA ASP A 754 -11.07 28.00 2.81
C ASP A 754 -12.10 26.95 3.22
N TYR A 755 -12.14 25.81 2.53
CA TYR A 755 -12.94 24.67 2.95
C TYR A 755 -12.54 24.20 4.36
N ALA A 756 -11.25 23.97 4.59
CA ALA A 756 -10.71 23.51 5.87
C ALA A 756 -11.04 24.45 7.04
N ARG A 757 -10.98 25.77 6.84
CA ARG A 757 -11.32 26.77 7.87
C ARG A 757 -12.78 26.73 8.28
N ASN A 758 -13.67 26.57 7.30
CA ASN A 758 -15.10 26.78 7.50
C ASN A 758 -15.87 25.48 7.76
N ARG A 759 -15.38 24.32 7.30
CA ARG A 759 -16.12 23.05 7.40
C ARG A 759 -16.44 22.61 8.84
N PRO A 760 -15.54 22.74 9.84
CA PRO A 760 -15.83 22.27 11.20
C PRO A 760 -17.07 22.91 11.84
N SER A 761 -17.27 24.22 11.68
CA SER A 761 -18.45 24.90 12.24
C SER A 761 -19.76 24.41 11.61
N TYR A 762 -19.75 24.11 10.31
CA TYR A 762 -20.90 23.52 9.64
C TYR A 762 -21.18 22.10 10.12
N MET A 763 -20.15 21.28 10.37
CA MET A 763 -20.35 19.92 10.92
C MET A 763 -20.99 19.95 12.30
N ILE A 764 -20.54 20.85 13.18
CA ILE A 764 -21.17 21.06 14.49
C ILE A 764 -22.65 21.42 14.32
N GLN A 765 -22.97 22.32 13.39
CA GLN A 765 -24.35 22.71 13.12
C GLN A 765 -25.20 21.55 12.58
N PHE A 766 -24.70 20.78 11.61
CA PHE A 766 -25.45 19.66 11.03
C PHE A 766 -25.70 18.55 12.04
N ILE A 767 -24.72 18.20 12.86
CA ILE A 767 -24.88 17.21 13.94
C ILE A 767 -25.93 17.68 14.95
N ARG A 768 -25.86 18.95 15.40
CA ARG A 768 -26.87 19.51 16.31
C ARG A 768 -28.28 19.47 15.72
N ASN A 769 -28.42 19.87 14.46
CA ASN A 769 -29.72 19.88 13.81
C ASN A 769 -30.29 18.47 13.67
N LYS A 770 -29.49 17.54 13.14
CA LYS A 770 -29.91 16.16 12.87
C LYS A 770 -30.27 15.38 14.14
N PHE A 771 -29.51 15.56 15.22
CA PHE A 771 -29.64 14.73 16.43
C PHE A 771 -30.28 15.46 17.62
N SER A 772 -30.88 16.63 17.40
CA SER A 772 -31.60 17.38 18.45
C SER A 772 -32.70 16.57 19.13
N SER A 773 -33.44 15.76 18.37
CA SER A 773 -34.46 14.83 18.89
C SER A 773 -33.87 13.54 19.48
N ASN A 774 -32.54 13.38 19.43
CA ASN A 774 -31.82 12.18 19.88
C ASN A 774 -30.85 12.47 21.04
N GLY A 775 -31.07 13.54 21.79
CA GLY A 775 -30.34 13.86 23.02
C GLY A 775 -29.24 14.92 22.86
N VAL A 776 -28.92 15.37 21.64
CA VAL A 776 -27.99 16.50 21.46
C VAL A 776 -28.69 17.80 21.86
N THR A 777 -28.28 18.40 22.98
CA THR A 777 -28.89 19.63 23.52
C THR A 777 -28.12 20.89 23.17
N GLY A 778 -26.87 20.76 22.71
CA GLY A 778 -25.94 21.87 22.53
C GLY A 778 -24.51 21.38 22.36
N THR A 779 -23.55 22.27 22.62
CA THR A 779 -22.12 21.96 22.68
C THR A 779 -21.49 22.64 23.89
N ALA A 780 -20.49 22.01 24.50
CA ALA A 780 -19.73 22.55 25.61
C ALA A 780 -18.27 22.10 25.56
N ASN A 781 -17.38 22.86 26.20
CA ASN A 781 -15.97 22.53 26.28
C ASN A 781 -15.72 21.48 27.37
N ILE A 782 -14.91 20.47 27.02
CA ILE A 782 -14.30 19.55 27.98
C ILE A 782 -12.82 19.88 28.04
N THR A 783 -12.36 20.39 29.18
CA THR A 783 -10.93 20.61 29.46
C THR A 783 -10.39 19.43 30.27
N LEU A 784 -9.34 18.80 29.76
CA LEU A 784 -8.67 17.66 30.37
C LEU A 784 -7.25 18.06 30.75
N ASN A 785 -6.89 17.89 32.03
CA ASN A 785 -5.54 18.16 32.54
C ASN A 785 -4.90 16.86 33.05
N THR A 786 -3.61 16.73 32.83
CA THR A 786 -2.80 15.64 33.37
C THR A 786 -1.35 16.08 33.45
N ASP A 787 -0.53 15.35 34.22
CA ASP A 787 0.92 15.39 34.10
C ASP A 787 1.37 14.36 33.04
N PRO A 788 1.77 14.76 31.83
CA PRO A 788 2.10 13.84 30.75
C PRO A 788 3.30 12.93 31.05
N SER A 789 4.12 13.30 32.04
CA SER A 789 5.23 12.46 32.51
C SER A 789 4.79 11.26 33.35
N LYS A 790 3.55 11.27 33.84
CA LYS A 790 2.99 10.24 34.73
C LYS A 790 1.85 9.42 34.11
N GLY A 791 1.17 9.97 33.12
CA GLY A 791 0.03 9.34 32.47
C GLY A 791 -0.60 10.26 31.43
N TYR A 792 -1.55 9.73 30.67
CA TYR A 792 -2.35 10.50 29.73
C TYR A 792 -3.84 10.19 29.90
N ILE A 793 -4.70 11.05 29.36
CA ILE A 793 -6.15 10.82 29.33
C ILE A 793 -6.52 10.35 27.94
N LYS A 794 -7.29 9.27 27.85
CA LYS A 794 -8.04 8.89 26.66
C LYS A 794 -9.46 9.44 26.78
N ILE A 795 -9.96 10.13 25.76
CA ILE A 795 -11.36 10.56 25.65
C ILE A 795 -11.97 9.85 24.44
N ASN A 796 -13.01 9.05 24.68
CA ASN A 796 -13.66 8.19 23.70
C ASN A 796 -12.64 7.35 22.91
N THR A 797 -12.33 7.73 21.67
CA THR A 797 -11.40 7.02 20.78
C THR A 797 -9.99 7.63 20.74
N ILE A 798 -9.78 8.78 21.36
CA ILE A 798 -8.53 9.56 21.26
C ILE A 798 -7.67 9.44 22.51
N ASP A 799 -6.40 9.09 22.33
CA ASP A 799 -5.36 9.31 23.33
C ASP A 799 -4.88 10.77 23.29
N ILE A 800 -4.98 11.53 24.38
CA ILE A 800 -4.44 12.89 24.47
C ILE A 800 -2.94 12.84 24.74
N LYS A 801 -2.15 12.70 23.67
CA LYS A 801 -0.69 12.62 23.67
C LYS A 801 -0.11 13.65 22.70
N SER A 802 1.15 14.04 22.91
CA SER A 802 1.88 14.89 21.95
C SER A 802 2.07 14.22 20.57
N SER A 803 2.02 12.90 20.50
CA SER A 803 2.07 12.14 19.24
C SER A 803 0.72 12.10 18.50
N THR A 804 -0.38 12.51 19.14
CA THR A 804 -1.71 12.46 18.55
C THR A 804 -1.89 13.67 17.63
N PRO A 805 -2.20 13.46 16.33
CA PRO A 805 -2.32 14.58 15.41
C PRO A 805 -3.39 15.59 15.83
N GLY A 806 -3.02 16.88 15.88
CA GLY A 806 -3.90 17.97 16.31
C GLY A 806 -3.80 18.31 17.81
N VAL A 807 -3.14 17.50 18.63
CA VAL A 807 -2.91 17.78 20.06
C VAL A 807 -1.62 18.59 20.24
N LYS A 808 -1.74 19.87 20.61
CA LYS A 808 -0.58 20.76 20.84
C LYS A 808 -0.03 20.69 22.27
N ASP A 809 -0.92 20.64 23.26
CA ASP A 809 -0.57 20.58 24.68
C ASP A 809 -1.34 19.43 25.35
N PRO A 810 -0.70 18.28 25.59
CA PRO A 810 -1.35 17.16 26.26
C PRO A 810 -1.48 17.38 27.78
N SER A 811 -0.80 18.36 28.38
CA SER A 811 -0.92 18.65 29.82
C SER A 811 -2.21 19.40 30.16
N ARG A 812 -2.73 20.16 29.18
CA ARG A 812 -4.01 20.86 29.24
C ARG A 812 -4.63 20.90 27.85
N TRP A 813 -5.50 19.93 27.57
CA TRP A 813 -6.22 19.85 26.31
C TRP A 813 -7.67 20.33 26.49
N THR A 814 -8.26 20.96 25.47
CA THR A 814 -9.68 21.34 25.48
C THR A 814 -10.30 20.99 24.14
N GLY A 815 -11.43 20.28 24.18
CA GLY A 815 -12.21 19.94 22.99
C GLY A 815 -13.68 20.31 23.15
N LEU A 816 -14.34 20.64 22.05
CA LEU A 816 -15.76 20.93 22.00
C LEU A 816 -16.56 19.65 21.75
N TYR A 817 -17.45 19.29 22.67
CA TYR A 817 -18.29 18.08 22.60
C TYR A 817 -19.78 18.42 22.65
N PHE A 818 -20.62 17.49 22.20
CA PHE A 818 -22.08 17.66 22.16
C PHE A 818 -22.70 17.35 23.51
N THR A 819 -23.41 18.30 24.10
CA THR A 819 -24.07 18.11 25.40
C THR A 819 -25.26 17.16 25.27
N GLY A 820 -25.54 16.42 26.35
CA GLY A 820 -26.60 15.39 26.37
C GLY A 820 -26.20 14.03 25.77
N ILE A 821 -25.02 13.93 25.14
CA ILE A 821 -24.43 12.66 24.73
C ILE A 821 -23.40 12.22 25.79
N PRO A 822 -23.46 10.98 26.31
CA PRO A 822 -22.47 10.47 27.24
C PRO A 822 -21.08 10.41 26.62
N VAL A 823 -20.06 10.90 27.33
CA VAL A 823 -18.64 10.85 26.95
C VAL A 823 -17.90 9.97 27.93
N THR A 824 -16.94 9.16 27.44
CA THR A 824 -16.10 8.30 28.28
C THR A 824 -14.67 8.83 28.31
N ILE A 825 -14.10 8.93 29.51
CA ILE A 825 -12.68 9.22 29.71
C ILE A 825 -12.02 8.07 30.47
N THR A 826 -10.76 7.79 30.13
CA THR A 826 -9.91 6.80 30.81
C THR A 826 -8.55 7.42 31.13
N ALA A 827 -8.12 7.31 32.38
CA ALA A 827 -6.77 7.67 32.82
C ALA A 827 -5.82 6.50 32.56
N VAL A 828 -4.82 6.70 31.70
CA VAL A 828 -3.85 5.67 31.34
C VAL A 828 -2.48 6.02 31.93
N PRO A 829 -1.99 5.30 32.96
CA PRO A 829 -0.71 5.61 33.59
C PRO A 829 0.47 5.29 32.66
N GLN A 830 1.54 6.07 32.78
CA GLN A 830 2.86 5.72 32.25
C GLN A 830 3.52 4.63 33.11
N GLU A 831 4.56 3.99 32.58
CA GLU A 831 5.34 3.01 33.33
C GLU A 831 5.86 3.58 34.66
N GLY A 832 5.67 2.83 35.75
CA GLY A 832 6.06 3.25 37.10
C GLY A 832 5.06 4.17 37.82
N TYR A 833 3.88 4.39 37.23
CA TYR A 833 2.77 5.14 37.85
C TYR A 833 1.48 4.31 37.87
N VAL A 834 0.57 4.69 38.77
CA VAL A 834 -0.80 4.20 38.82
C VAL A 834 -1.76 5.38 38.86
N PHE A 835 -2.95 5.20 38.31
CA PHE A 835 -4.05 6.14 38.49
C PHE A 835 -4.36 6.27 40.00
N ASP A 836 -4.54 7.50 40.47
CA ASP A 836 -4.86 7.80 41.86
C ASP A 836 -6.34 8.18 42.00
N HIS A 837 -6.76 9.27 41.36
CA HIS A 837 -8.15 9.73 41.35
C HIS A 837 -8.41 10.77 40.24
N TRP A 838 -9.68 11.09 40.03
CA TRP A 838 -10.13 12.20 39.19
C TRP A 838 -10.43 13.43 40.04
N GLU A 839 -10.03 14.62 39.58
CA GLU A 839 -10.55 15.90 40.09
C GLU A 839 -11.56 16.48 39.09
N GLY A 840 -12.59 17.17 39.58
CA GLY A 840 -13.61 17.82 38.74
C GLY A 840 -14.74 16.90 38.26
N ILE A 841 -14.67 15.60 38.56
CA ILE A 841 -15.73 14.63 38.29
C ILE A 841 -15.78 13.55 39.37
N ALA A 842 -16.99 13.03 39.66
CA ALA A 842 -17.18 11.94 40.61
C ALA A 842 -16.86 10.59 39.96
N GLY A 843 -16.09 9.75 40.65
CA GLY A 843 -15.76 8.40 40.22
C GLY A 843 -14.47 7.89 40.85
N TYR A 844 -14.43 6.59 41.17
CA TYR A 844 -13.23 5.91 41.71
C TYR A 844 -12.55 5.00 40.69
N SER A 845 -13.21 4.77 39.55
CA SER A 845 -12.68 4.00 38.43
C SER A 845 -11.72 4.86 37.61
N ASP A 846 -10.66 4.25 37.07
CA ASP A 846 -9.77 4.88 36.08
C ASP A 846 -10.51 5.24 34.78
N THR A 847 -11.71 4.70 34.58
CA THR A 847 -12.62 4.99 33.46
C THR A 847 -13.96 5.51 33.98
N VAL A 848 -14.39 6.66 33.47
CA VAL A 848 -15.64 7.33 33.85
C VAL A 848 -16.43 7.70 32.60
N THR A 849 -17.72 7.36 32.59
CA THR A 849 -18.67 7.83 31.57
C THR A 849 -19.62 8.84 32.19
N PHE A 850 -19.79 9.99 31.55
CA PHE A 850 -20.62 11.07 32.08
C PHE A 850 -21.30 11.87 30.98
N THR A 851 -22.42 12.52 31.34
CA THR A 851 -23.12 13.45 30.45
C THR A 851 -22.93 14.87 30.99
N HIS A 852 -22.31 15.73 30.19
CA HIS A 852 -22.19 17.15 30.49
C HIS A 852 -23.33 17.99 29.88
N THR A 853 -23.67 19.09 30.56
CA THR A 853 -24.65 20.09 30.12
C THR A 853 -24.03 21.47 29.88
N GLY A 854 -22.76 21.64 30.23
CA GLY A 854 -21.99 22.87 30.11
C GLY A 854 -20.49 22.57 30.23
N ASP A 855 -19.68 23.63 30.21
CA ASP A 855 -18.22 23.50 30.25
C ASP A 855 -17.78 22.77 31.52
N ILE A 856 -16.85 21.82 31.37
CA ILE A 856 -16.33 21.01 32.47
C ILE A 856 -14.81 20.92 32.40
N ASN A 857 -14.17 20.93 33.57
CA ASN A 857 -12.72 20.82 33.72
C ASN A 857 -12.39 19.62 34.59
N ILE A 858 -11.61 18.68 34.07
CA ILE A 858 -11.30 17.39 34.69
C ILE A 858 -9.79 17.20 34.74
N THR A 859 -9.26 16.68 35.86
CA THR A 859 -7.84 16.35 36.00
C THR A 859 -7.68 14.87 36.32
N ALA A 860 -6.83 14.17 35.57
CA ALA A 860 -6.35 12.83 35.96
C ALA A 860 -5.10 12.99 36.85
N VAL A 861 -5.17 12.44 38.07
CA VAL A 861 -4.04 12.45 39.01
C VAL A 861 -3.41 11.06 39.03
N PHE A 862 -2.09 11.02 38.87
CA PHE A 862 -1.28 9.81 38.90
C PHE A 862 -0.27 9.89 40.04
N ARG A 863 -0.04 8.77 40.72
CA ARG A 863 1.01 8.64 41.74
C ARG A 863 2.01 7.55 41.36
N LYS A 864 3.21 7.62 41.93
CA LYS A 864 4.24 6.60 41.68
C LYS A 864 3.75 5.24 42.16
N ASP A 865 3.96 4.22 41.35
CA ASP A 865 3.69 2.85 41.75
C ASP A 865 4.75 2.43 42.78
N THR A 866 4.31 2.17 44.00
CA THR A 866 5.18 1.73 45.09
C THR A 866 5.22 0.21 45.23
N GLY A 867 4.53 -0.54 44.36
CA GLY A 867 4.38 -2.01 44.47
C GLY A 867 3.63 -2.45 45.74
N ALA A 868 3.12 -1.51 46.51
CA ALA A 868 2.29 -1.77 47.67
C ALA A 868 0.84 -1.85 47.18
N THR A 869 0.21 -3.00 47.37
CA THR A 869 -1.24 -3.14 47.24
C THR A 869 -1.87 -2.03 48.09
N PRO A 870 -2.66 -1.11 47.51
CA PRO A 870 -3.29 -0.07 48.31
C PRO A 870 -4.14 -0.77 49.37
N THR A 871 -3.78 -0.60 50.64
CA THR A 871 -4.66 -0.98 51.74
C THR A 871 -5.90 -0.11 51.58
N PRO A 872 -7.11 -0.68 51.43
CA PRO A 872 -8.31 0.13 51.36
C PRO A 872 -8.34 1.03 52.59
N VAL A 873 -8.36 2.34 52.38
CA VAL A 873 -8.63 3.28 53.45
C VAL A 873 -10.11 3.13 53.79
N VAL A 874 -10.41 2.18 54.68
CA VAL A 874 -11.71 2.12 55.34
C VAL A 874 -11.70 3.22 56.40
N THR A 875 -12.50 4.27 56.21
CA THR A 875 -12.88 5.18 57.29
C THR A 875 -14.35 5.54 57.16
N PRO A 876 -15.04 5.75 58.29
CA PRO A 876 -15.60 4.75 59.16
C PRO A 876 -16.95 4.22 58.65
N THR A 877 -17.21 2.94 58.93
CA THR A 877 -18.49 2.28 58.79
C THR A 877 -19.61 3.11 59.44
N ASN A 878 -20.66 3.42 58.68
CA ASN A 878 -21.96 3.74 59.24
C ASN A 878 -22.44 2.52 60.04
N THR A 879 -22.19 2.51 61.34
CA THR A 879 -22.85 1.58 62.25
C THR A 879 -24.29 2.05 62.41
N GLY A 880 -25.21 1.47 61.63
CA GLY A 880 -26.59 1.92 61.65
C GLY A 880 -27.58 1.06 60.88
N LEU A 881 -27.90 -0.11 61.44
CA LEU A 881 -29.16 -0.89 61.33
C LEU A 881 -29.28 -1.99 60.25
N PRO A 882 -30.00 -3.10 60.57
CA PRO A 882 -30.01 -4.33 59.79
C PRO A 882 -30.98 -4.23 58.60
N GLY A 883 -30.43 -4.06 57.40
CA GLY A 883 -31.15 -4.22 56.14
C GLY A 883 -31.41 -5.69 55.83
N LYS A 884 -32.58 -5.98 55.26
CA LYS A 884 -33.12 -7.32 54.97
C LYS A 884 -32.15 -8.21 54.18
N GLY A 885 -32.15 -9.51 54.45
CA GLY A 885 -31.41 -10.52 53.69
C GLY A 885 -31.90 -10.64 52.25
N ILE A 886 -31.45 -9.74 51.38
CA ILE A 886 -31.58 -9.86 49.92
C ILE A 886 -30.40 -10.72 49.46
N ILE A 887 -30.72 -11.85 48.83
CA ILE A 887 -29.72 -12.76 48.29
C ILE A 887 -29.08 -12.05 47.08
N GLY A 888 -27.74 -12.00 47.07
CA GLY A 888 -26.91 -11.31 46.09
C GLY A 888 -26.33 -9.97 46.54
N ASP A 889 -26.88 -9.30 47.55
CA ASP A 889 -26.39 -7.99 48.04
C ASP A 889 -25.11 -8.17 48.88
N ALA A 890 -23.95 -7.94 48.26
CA ALA A 890 -22.64 -8.17 48.85
C ALA A 890 -22.15 -6.98 49.69
N ASN A 891 -22.72 -5.78 49.50
CA ASN A 891 -22.24 -4.53 50.12
C ASN A 891 -23.20 -3.93 51.16
N TRP A 892 -24.32 -4.60 51.45
CA TRP A 892 -25.38 -4.18 52.37
C TRP A 892 -26.12 -2.90 51.94
N ASP A 893 -26.13 -2.58 50.65
CA ASP A 893 -26.83 -1.40 50.13
C ASP A 893 -28.33 -1.64 49.88
N GLY A 894 -28.77 -2.90 49.99
CA GLY A 894 -30.16 -3.31 49.81
C GLY A 894 -30.57 -3.60 48.37
N ASP A 895 -29.62 -3.59 47.42
CA ASP A 895 -29.83 -3.91 46.01
C ASP A 895 -28.84 -4.99 45.53
N PHE A 896 -29.15 -5.66 44.41
CA PHE A 896 -28.21 -6.55 43.71
C PHE A 896 -27.84 -5.94 42.36
N ASN A 897 -26.57 -5.58 42.18
CA ASN A 897 -26.06 -4.93 40.97
C ASN A 897 -24.58 -5.33 40.68
N SER A 898 -23.95 -4.64 39.72
CA SER A 898 -22.58 -4.95 39.29
C SER A 898 -21.51 -4.76 40.38
N ILE A 899 -21.78 -3.92 41.39
CA ILE A 899 -20.88 -3.68 42.53
C ILE A 899 -20.75 -4.95 43.36
N ASP A 900 -21.85 -5.67 43.57
CA ASP A 900 -21.87 -6.92 44.34
C ASP A 900 -21.07 -8.02 43.67
N ILE A 901 -21.20 -8.13 42.34
CA ILE A 901 -20.40 -9.06 41.54
C ILE A 901 -18.91 -8.70 41.61
N GLY A 902 -18.59 -7.40 41.59
CA GLY A 902 -17.23 -6.91 41.77
C GLY A 902 -16.63 -7.34 43.11
N LEU A 903 -17.41 -7.20 44.20
CA LEU A 903 -16.99 -7.58 45.54
C LEU A 903 -16.83 -9.10 45.70
N VAL A 904 -17.77 -9.91 45.19
CA VAL A 904 -17.63 -11.37 45.20
C VAL A 904 -16.41 -11.79 44.39
N LYS A 905 -16.13 -11.16 43.24
CA LYS A 905 -14.91 -11.42 42.47
C LYS A 905 -13.65 -11.10 43.27
N MET A 906 -13.62 -9.95 43.96
CA MET A 906 -12.49 -9.56 44.81
C MET A 906 -12.29 -10.54 45.97
N TYR A 907 -13.38 -11.03 46.57
CA TYR A 907 -13.34 -12.05 47.61
C TYR A 907 -12.78 -13.39 47.09
N LEU A 908 -13.26 -13.88 45.94
CA LEU A 908 -12.78 -15.11 45.32
C LEU A 908 -11.31 -15.04 44.88
N LEU A 909 -10.82 -13.84 44.57
CA LEU A 909 -9.42 -13.58 44.24
C LEU A 909 -8.55 -13.34 45.48
N GLY A 910 -9.11 -13.44 46.70
CA GLY A 910 -8.39 -13.20 47.96
C GLY A 910 -7.99 -11.75 48.19
N MET A 911 -8.56 -10.81 47.44
CA MET A 911 -8.27 -9.37 47.56
C MET A 911 -8.96 -8.73 48.77
N ILE A 912 -10.08 -9.32 49.22
CA ILE A 912 -10.82 -8.96 50.43
C ILE A 912 -11.20 -10.23 51.19
N ASN A 913 -11.38 -10.13 52.52
CA ASN A 913 -11.78 -11.26 53.37
C ASN A 913 -13.29 -11.27 53.63
N GLU A 914 -13.76 -12.26 54.40
CA GLU A 914 -15.17 -12.44 54.76
C GLU A 914 -15.82 -11.23 55.45
N ASN A 915 -15.05 -10.31 56.04
CA ASN A 915 -15.57 -9.09 56.65
C ASN A 915 -15.79 -7.96 55.63
N GLY A 916 -15.30 -8.12 54.39
CA GLY A 916 -15.43 -7.16 53.30
C GLY A 916 -16.65 -7.40 52.40
N ILE A 917 -17.40 -8.48 52.63
CA ILE A 917 -18.60 -8.83 51.88
C ILE A 917 -19.69 -9.43 52.79
N ASN A 918 -20.94 -9.36 52.36
CA ASN A 918 -22.04 -10.08 53.00
C ASN A 918 -22.04 -11.57 52.62
N VAL A 919 -21.16 -12.37 53.22
CA VAL A 919 -21.00 -13.80 52.87
C VAL A 919 -22.31 -14.59 52.85
N LYS A 920 -23.30 -14.24 53.69
CA LYS A 920 -24.62 -14.91 53.72
C LYS A 920 -25.51 -14.55 52.54
N ALA A 921 -25.41 -13.34 52.02
CA ALA A 921 -26.13 -12.94 50.82
C ALA A 921 -25.42 -13.42 49.55
N CYS A 922 -24.10 -13.58 49.60
CA CYS A 922 -23.30 -14.03 48.46
C CYS A 922 -23.37 -15.54 48.21
N ASP A 923 -23.78 -16.35 49.18
CA ASP A 923 -24.11 -17.78 48.99
C ASP A 923 -25.49 -17.88 48.32
N VAL A 924 -25.51 -17.62 47.00
CA VAL A 924 -26.74 -17.51 46.22
C VAL A 924 -27.29 -18.87 45.78
N ASN A 925 -26.56 -19.95 46.04
CA ASN A 925 -27.00 -21.33 45.82
C ASN A 925 -27.33 -22.10 47.12
N ALA A 926 -27.08 -21.50 48.29
CA ALA A 926 -27.30 -22.04 49.63
C ALA A 926 -26.52 -23.33 49.92
N ASP A 927 -25.31 -23.49 49.34
CA ASP A 927 -24.43 -24.64 49.57
C ASP A 927 -23.53 -24.47 50.82
N GLY A 928 -23.55 -23.30 51.45
CA GLY A 928 -22.79 -22.97 52.65
C GLY A 928 -21.40 -22.40 52.36
N GLU A 929 -21.01 -22.26 51.10
CA GLU A 929 -19.76 -21.65 50.66
C GLU A 929 -20.03 -20.49 49.69
N VAL A 930 -19.13 -19.50 49.63
CA VAL A 930 -19.16 -18.47 48.58
C VAL A 930 -18.01 -18.77 47.64
N ASN A 931 -18.33 -19.33 46.47
CA ASN A 931 -17.33 -19.84 45.53
C ASN A 931 -17.63 -19.40 44.08
N SER A 932 -16.93 -19.98 43.11
CA SER A 932 -17.10 -19.64 41.69
C SER A 932 -18.49 -19.95 41.14
N ILE A 933 -19.25 -20.83 41.79
CA ILE A 933 -20.61 -21.20 41.40
C ILE A 933 -21.58 -20.06 41.73
N ASP A 934 -21.46 -19.44 42.91
CA ASP A 934 -22.24 -18.26 43.27
C ASP A 934 -21.99 -17.10 42.33
N PHE A 935 -20.72 -16.86 42.03
CA PHE A 935 -20.32 -15.84 41.06
C PHE A 935 -20.91 -16.07 39.66
N ALA A 936 -21.01 -17.33 39.22
CA ALA A 936 -21.64 -17.69 37.96
C ALA A 936 -23.16 -17.40 37.98
N PHE A 937 -23.86 -17.77 39.05
CA PHE A 937 -25.29 -17.47 39.20
C PHE A 937 -25.56 -15.96 39.30
N MET A 938 -24.72 -15.20 40.02
CA MET A 938 -24.78 -13.73 40.07
C MET A 938 -24.61 -13.12 38.68
N LYS A 939 -23.66 -13.60 37.87
CA LYS A 939 -23.54 -13.18 36.47
C LYS A 939 -24.76 -13.53 35.64
N GLN A 940 -25.29 -14.75 35.76
CA GLN A 940 -26.48 -15.17 35.03
C GLN A 940 -27.70 -14.31 35.37
N LYS A 941 -27.91 -13.96 36.65
CA LYS A 941 -29.02 -13.10 37.07
C LYS A 941 -28.85 -11.67 36.57
N MET A 942 -27.64 -11.10 36.64
CA MET A 942 -27.36 -9.76 36.10
C MET A 942 -27.52 -9.70 34.58
N LEU A 943 -27.23 -10.79 33.88
CA LEU A 943 -27.42 -10.93 32.43
C LEU A 943 -28.86 -11.28 32.03
N GLY A 944 -29.79 -11.40 32.98
CA GLY A 944 -31.18 -11.78 32.73
C GLY A 944 -31.36 -13.22 32.22
N MET A 945 -30.37 -14.08 32.43
CA MET A 945 -30.44 -15.51 32.03
C MET A 945 -31.23 -16.34 33.05
N ILE A 946 -31.35 -15.86 34.28
CA ILE A 946 -32.21 -16.40 35.33
C ILE A 946 -32.97 -15.26 36.01
N ASP A 947 -34.24 -15.49 36.34
CA ASP A 947 -35.10 -14.46 36.95
C ASP A 947 -34.92 -14.38 38.48
N LYS A 948 -34.39 -15.43 39.11
CA LYS A 948 -34.14 -15.54 40.55
C LYS A 948 -32.93 -16.42 40.86
N PHE A 949 -32.34 -16.22 42.03
CA PHE A 949 -31.24 -17.07 42.49
C PHE A 949 -31.73 -18.46 42.91
N PRO A 950 -30.90 -19.51 42.86
CA PRO A 950 -31.27 -20.82 43.37
C PRO A 950 -31.67 -20.83 44.86
N ALA A 951 -31.10 -19.93 45.67
CA ALA A 951 -31.42 -19.75 47.08
C ALA A 951 -32.66 -18.87 47.36
N GLU A 952 -33.25 -18.22 46.34
CA GLU A 952 -34.51 -17.44 46.40
C GLU A 952 -35.74 -18.29 46.01
#